data_AF-A0A2M9JYG9-F1
#
_entry.id   AF-A0A2M9JYG9-F1
#
_cell.length_a   1.000
_cell.length_b   1.000
_cell.length_c   1.000
_cell.angle_alpha   90.00
_cell.angle_beta   90.00
_cell.angle_gamma   90.00
#
_symmetry.space_group_name_H-M   'P 1'
#
loop_
_entity.id
_entity.type
_entity.pdbx_description
1 polymer ?
#
loop_
_entity_poly.entity_id
_entity_poly.type
_entity_poly.pdbx_seq_one_letter_code
_entity_poly.pdbx_strand_id
1 'polypeptide(L)'
;MSHHPMQVDRRRFLQLLGLSSALAALPTVAVANSAQALDSSPGSASPPDETAATYHRVLLQHTHWSETQWDEARGHYTDKDFGFAVVLGHAVLLRHGTYDNELAGVDRDTLKARTLATIRHFAASNRLTGGTQWGRKLFFDTTFQSYFILAARLLWDDLDSATRTNVDTIIREQAAYTTTLGTGDDPDSGDWTPNGLKGGHVGDTKLEEMGLYAQTLAPALAWAPDDARRPDWESGYGTWSRNEAGLPPADLANPALVDGVAVSRNTARNLYDTFIVENHGSFGPHYQEELWRTSGRNAAHFLAAGQPLPQVLTAQPNAQPLWRTLLGVMSDAGEPLMPMVNDREHLYGRDVIPLAFLAQVTGDRAAARAEQALAERLEAYQKYPPEYRLAKFSGEPKYEPEARAELAISYLLHMWAAAKGERVRPLSADELFAQASGVTDFGSGPGLVSHQTRAAWAGAVSKPGFVKFAWQPAHDDWLFKLSGGTPMFLPATTGKVARRTVRTYTSRRDGFDGSATVLRLDSGYAGFTTLPTGAVVYATSGTTAGEGHLEVHNLTMPGMAGLDGARTYRFEEGEVEVRAQDADTSPTAAAARVDEVSFSRATVRHIRMLGVRPDPTYGYSLYAFEVRDGADGTDLARGATATSSSNDPGKGPELAVDGDLATRWAVAKAERPRADSWLTVDLGPEREVDRVTLRWEAAAGRAYRVQGSADGERWEDLAAWPVPDVSSRGGWLDIDGRAGLVVRGSDADHPIAVYGDTILAADGPAAPVVVEGYAGASANTLRALARIASPRAGSKAIQVAFTQEHLSLFNLSGDAVTTTVDVPQSGARRLVFQGDQTLTDGGTTYQAEVEASEALLLAPRFTLAPVAGAGRLPSGLRVRVMDGATVQLSGASCRVRVEGQHRSEVAVVRRGRETTLRLHDVTAFPLDDLALDRTVFPTSPLPAGMSDPSAAVDGNPATSWRPGPDGRMVVDLGERLPLRSVEVTWTDAGAPALSVEVSDDGVAYRGAGRADGRGRVRALGLDTSARYVAVKVEGRLSRDARLTRLTLR
;
A
#
# COMPACT_ATOMS: atom_id res chain seq x y z
N MET A 1 11.02 -46.59 -46.07
CA MET A 1 10.01 -47.42 -46.77
C MET A 1 8.66 -46.99 -46.21
N SER A 2 7.95 -46.05 -46.85
CA SER A 2 6.94 -46.29 -47.93
C SER A 2 5.63 -46.84 -47.31
N HIS A 3 4.40 -46.32 -47.44
CA HIS A 3 3.76 -45.35 -48.33
C HIS A 3 2.51 -44.71 -47.67
N HIS A 4 2.16 -43.54 -48.22
CA HIS A 4 1.00 -42.63 -48.16
C HIS A 4 -0.44 -43.22 -48.29
N PRO A 5 -1.55 -42.47 -47.98
CA PRO A 5 -2.03 -41.36 -48.84
C PRO A 5 -2.67 -40.09 -48.21
N MET A 6 -2.59 -39.03 -49.04
CA MET A 6 -3.25 -37.72 -49.18
C MET A 6 -4.78 -37.80 -49.47
N GLN A 7 -5.68 -36.77 -49.53
CA GLN A 7 -5.74 -35.30 -49.31
C GLN A 7 -7.21 -34.78 -49.53
N VAL A 8 -7.57 -33.64 -48.90
CA VAL A 8 -8.32 -32.43 -49.43
C VAL A 8 -9.84 -32.51 -49.72
N ASP A 9 -10.73 -31.51 -49.53
CA ASP A 9 -10.79 -30.21 -48.80
C ASP A 9 -12.23 -29.63 -48.88
N ARG A 10 -12.49 -28.61 -48.04
CA ARG A 10 -13.59 -27.65 -47.90
C ARG A 10 -14.23 -27.13 -49.20
N ARG A 11 -15.58 -27.07 -49.24
CA ARG A 11 -16.38 -25.86 -49.54
C ARG A 11 -17.86 -26.22 -49.70
N ARG A 12 -18.75 -25.36 -49.17
CA ARG A 12 -20.23 -25.40 -49.20
C ARG A 12 -20.74 -26.40 -48.16
N PHE A 13 -21.51 -26.03 -47.14
CA PHE A 13 -22.79 -25.37 -47.27
C PHE A 13 -23.25 -24.96 -45.85
N LEU A 14 -22.96 -23.73 -45.45
CA LEU A 14 -23.78 -23.05 -44.44
C LEU A 14 -25.16 -22.79 -45.05
N GLN A 15 -26.16 -22.64 -44.16
CA GLN A 15 -27.51 -22.11 -44.40
C GLN A 15 -28.58 -23.16 -44.77
N LEU A 16 -29.82 -23.16 -44.28
CA LEU A 16 -30.57 -22.38 -43.29
C LEU A 16 -32.00 -22.99 -43.28
N LEU A 17 -32.75 -22.74 -42.20
CA LEU A 17 -34.21 -22.55 -42.12
C LEU A 17 -35.20 -23.72 -41.97
N GLY A 18 -36.08 -23.54 -40.96
CA GLY A 18 -37.47 -23.99 -40.90
C GLY A 18 -37.85 -24.55 -39.51
N LEU A 19 -38.33 -23.76 -38.52
CA LEU A 19 -39.76 -23.40 -38.24
C LEU A 19 -40.66 -24.67 -38.14
N SER A 20 -41.48 -24.98 -37.12
CA SER A 20 -42.15 -24.21 -36.04
C SER A 20 -42.80 -25.18 -35.01
N SER A 21 -42.74 -24.83 -33.72
CA SER A 21 -43.75 -24.95 -32.63
C SER A 21 -44.74 -26.14 -32.50
N ALA A 22 -44.73 -26.80 -31.32
CA ALA A 22 -45.92 -27.04 -30.47
C ALA A 22 -45.52 -27.40 -29.01
N LEU A 23 -46.40 -27.05 -28.07
CA LEU A 23 -46.20 -26.86 -26.62
C LEU A 23 -46.22 -28.11 -25.72
N ALA A 24 -45.63 -27.91 -24.54
CA ALA A 24 -46.00 -28.38 -23.19
C ALA A 24 -45.63 -29.81 -22.73
N ALA A 25 -44.61 -29.87 -21.85
CA ALA A 25 -44.68 -30.55 -20.54
C ALA A 25 -43.54 -30.05 -19.63
N LEU A 26 -43.91 -29.51 -18.46
CA LEU A 26 -42.99 -29.17 -17.37
C LEU A 26 -42.39 -30.45 -16.75
N PRO A 27 -41.13 -30.41 -16.27
CA PRO A 27 -40.75 -31.24 -15.15
C PRO A 27 -40.35 -30.39 -13.94
N THR A 28 -40.93 -30.78 -12.82
CA THR A 28 -40.61 -30.35 -11.46
C THR A 28 -39.13 -30.57 -11.14
N VAL A 29 -38.55 -29.54 -10.53
CA VAL A 29 -37.19 -29.50 -9.99
C VAL A 29 -37.12 -30.39 -8.74
N ALA A 30 -36.21 -31.36 -8.75
CA ALA A 30 -35.67 -31.96 -7.54
C ALA A 30 -34.13 -31.93 -7.68
N VAL A 31 -33.51 -30.93 -7.06
CA VAL A 31 -32.05 -30.86 -6.92
C VAL A 31 -31.70 -31.66 -5.66
N ALA A 32 -31.12 -32.84 -5.83
CA ALA A 32 -30.40 -33.53 -4.79
C ALA A 32 -28.90 -33.31 -5.04
N ASN A 33 -28.35 -32.23 -4.49
CA ASN A 33 -26.91 -32.07 -4.34
C ASN A 33 -26.53 -32.62 -2.97
N SER A 34 -26.19 -33.90 -2.92
CA SER A 34 -25.55 -34.51 -1.76
C SER A 34 -24.09 -34.08 -1.74
N ALA A 35 -23.75 -33.05 -0.97
CA ALA A 35 -22.36 -32.82 -0.58
C ALA A 35 -21.92 -34.02 0.28
N GLN A 36 -20.97 -34.81 -0.21
CA GLN A 36 -20.34 -35.84 0.63
C GLN A 36 -19.56 -35.12 1.74
N ALA A 37 -19.95 -35.38 2.98
CA ALA A 37 -19.14 -35.04 4.14
C ALA A 37 -17.75 -35.70 3.97
N LEU A 38 -16.69 -34.94 4.24
CA LEU A 38 -15.35 -35.51 4.32
C LEU A 38 -15.38 -36.63 5.36
N ASP A 39 -15.02 -37.83 4.89
CA ASP A 39 -15.00 -39.06 5.66
C ASP A 39 -14.23 -38.85 6.97
N SER A 40 -14.85 -39.18 8.10
CA SER A 40 -14.32 -38.96 9.47
C SER A 40 -13.23 -39.97 9.87
N SER A 41 -12.56 -40.57 8.89
CA SER A 41 -11.46 -41.51 9.14
C SER A 41 -10.21 -40.76 9.61
N PRO A 42 -9.64 -41.08 10.79
CA PRO A 42 -8.38 -40.49 11.23
C PRO A 42 -7.24 -41.02 10.35
N GLY A 43 -6.71 -40.18 9.45
CA GLY A 43 -5.43 -40.41 8.78
C GLY A 43 -5.32 -39.93 7.33
N SER A 44 -4.24 -39.20 7.05
CA SER A 44 -3.48 -39.18 5.78
C SER A 44 -3.84 -38.24 4.63
N ALA A 45 -4.75 -37.26 4.77
CA ALA A 45 -4.88 -36.27 3.71
C ALA A 45 -3.68 -35.31 3.74
N SER A 46 -2.67 -35.59 2.92
CA SER A 46 -1.51 -34.73 2.68
C SER A 46 -1.96 -33.34 2.19
N PRO A 47 -1.17 -32.28 2.44
CA PRO A 47 -1.47 -30.95 1.91
C PRO A 47 -1.74 -30.98 0.40
N PRO A 48 -2.78 -30.29 -0.10
CA PRO A 48 -3.23 -30.42 -1.49
C PRO A 48 -2.35 -29.68 -2.50
N ASP A 49 -1.54 -28.72 -2.03
CA ASP A 49 -0.60 -27.89 -2.77
C ASP A 49 0.52 -27.37 -1.86
N GLU A 50 1.48 -26.66 -2.43
CA GLU A 50 2.66 -26.17 -1.71
C GLU A 50 2.33 -25.06 -0.70
N THR A 51 1.36 -24.18 -1.00
CA THR A 51 0.93 -23.13 -0.06
C THR A 51 0.41 -23.76 1.23
N ALA A 52 -0.50 -24.74 1.10
CA ALA A 52 -1.00 -25.49 2.24
C ALA A 52 0.11 -26.31 2.93
N ALA A 53 1.08 -26.83 2.18
CA ALA A 53 2.23 -27.54 2.76
C ALA A 53 3.08 -26.61 3.63
N THR A 54 3.34 -25.39 3.19
CA THR A 54 4.03 -24.34 3.96
C THR A 54 3.23 -24.00 5.22
N TYR A 55 1.93 -23.74 5.12
CA TYR A 55 1.09 -23.46 6.29
C TYR A 55 1.16 -24.58 7.33
N HIS A 56 1.15 -25.85 6.90
CA HIS A 56 1.29 -27.00 7.80
C HIS A 56 2.65 -27.03 8.52
N ARG A 57 3.77 -26.83 7.79
CA ARG A 57 5.13 -26.76 8.38
C ARG A 57 5.28 -25.59 9.36
N VAL A 58 4.78 -24.42 8.99
CA VAL A 58 4.78 -23.20 9.80
C VAL A 58 3.93 -23.38 11.06
N LEU A 59 2.81 -24.12 11.00
CA LEU A 59 2.02 -24.50 12.18
C LEU A 59 2.78 -25.47 13.10
N LEU A 60 3.48 -26.46 12.54
CA LEU A 60 4.34 -27.38 13.31
C LEU A 60 5.42 -26.58 14.06
N GLN A 61 6.22 -25.79 13.36
CA GLN A 61 7.29 -24.95 13.94
C GLN A 61 6.77 -24.01 15.03
N HIS A 62 5.65 -23.33 14.79
CA HIS A 62 5.02 -22.44 15.78
C HIS A 62 4.53 -23.18 17.04
N THR A 63 4.49 -24.51 17.02
CA THR A 63 4.15 -25.29 18.23
C THR A 63 5.15 -25.05 19.36
N HIS A 64 6.43 -24.81 19.05
CA HIS A 64 7.44 -24.39 20.02
C HIS A 64 7.01 -23.17 20.83
N TRP A 65 6.46 -22.14 20.18
CA TRP A 65 5.90 -20.98 20.88
C TRP A 65 4.58 -21.31 21.58
N SER A 66 3.68 -22.06 20.96
CA SER A 66 2.38 -22.36 21.57
C SER A 66 2.50 -23.19 22.85
N GLU A 67 3.52 -24.05 22.95
CA GLU A 67 3.80 -24.83 24.15
C GLU A 67 4.37 -23.98 25.29
N THR A 68 4.91 -22.78 25.02
CA THR A 68 5.26 -21.84 26.10
C THR A 68 4.01 -21.24 26.75
N GLN A 69 2.83 -21.41 26.15
CA GLN A 69 1.55 -21.00 26.74
C GLN A 69 0.97 -22.08 27.66
N TRP A 70 1.55 -23.28 27.73
CA TRP A 70 1.09 -24.34 28.62
C TRP A 70 1.47 -24.02 30.07
N ASP A 71 0.49 -24.00 30.97
CA ASP A 71 0.71 -23.85 32.40
C ASP A 71 0.61 -25.22 33.09
N GLU A 72 1.76 -25.77 33.46
CA GLU A 72 1.84 -27.09 34.12
C GLU A 72 1.08 -27.15 35.44
N ALA A 73 1.00 -26.05 36.19
CA ALA A 73 0.31 -26.03 37.48
C ALA A 73 -1.22 -26.01 37.31
N ARG A 74 -1.71 -25.39 36.23
CA ARG A 74 -3.14 -25.31 35.92
C ARG A 74 -3.65 -26.47 35.06
N GLY A 75 -2.77 -27.11 34.29
CA GLY A 75 -3.11 -28.22 33.41
C GLY A 75 -3.91 -27.81 32.17
N HIS A 76 -3.75 -26.56 31.71
CA HIS A 76 -4.31 -26.04 30.47
C HIS A 76 -3.45 -24.87 29.94
N TYR A 77 -3.62 -24.52 28.66
CA TYR A 77 -3.01 -23.30 28.11
C TYR A 77 -3.58 -22.04 28.77
N THR A 78 -2.78 -20.98 28.91
CA THR A 78 -3.19 -19.78 29.66
C THR A 78 -4.29 -18.97 28.97
N ASP A 79 -5.06 -18.20 29.73
CA ASP A 79 -6.00 -17.20 29.21
C ASP A 79 -5.37 -15.82 28.96
N LYS A 80 -4.12 -15.62 29.40
CA LYS A 80 -3.36 -14.41 29.10
C LYS A 80 -3.21 -14.27 27.59
N ASP A 81 -3.56 -13.10 27.07
CA ASP A 81 -3.49 -12.79 25.64
C ASP A 81 -4.21 -13.84 24.77
N PHE A 82 -5.26 -14.48 25.31
CA PHE A 82 -6.02 -15.55 24.67
C PHE A 82 -5.18 -16.78 24.28
N GLY A 83 -4.14 -17.09 25.05
CA GLY A 83 -3.24 -18.23 24.81
C GLY A 83 -3.94 -19.58 24.64
N PHE A 84 -5.14 -19.76 25.19
CA PHE A 84 -5.94 -20.98 25.04
C PHE A 84 -6.46 -21.20 23.61
N ALA A 85 -6.52 -20.16 22.76
CA ALA A 85 -7.03 -20.27 21.41
C ALA A 85 -6.06 -20.97 20.43
N VAL A 86 -4.83 -21.28 20.86
CA VAL A 86 -3.86 -22.06 20.08
C VAL A 86 -4.37 -23.45 19.66
N VAL A 87 -5.43 -23.92 20.33
CA VAL A 87 -6.06 -25.24 20.13
C VAL A 87 -6.59 -25.46 18.71
N LEU A 88 -6.93 -24.42 17.93
CA LEU A 88 -7.34 -24.60 16.54
C LEU A 88 -6.18 -25.09 15.66
N GLY A 89 -5.01 -24.45 15.78
CA GLY A 89 -3.80 -24.89 15.10
C GLY A 89 -3.42 -26.32 15.51
N HIS A 90 -3.55 -26.67 16.80
CA HIS A 90 -3.33 -28.04 17.27
C HIS A 90 -4.34 -29.02 16.68
N ALA A 91 -5.62 -28.70 16.67
CA ALA A 91 -6.67 -29.56 16.10
C ALA A 91 -6.40 -29.87 14.62
N VAL A 92 -5.96 -28.88 13.84
CA VAL A 92 -5.56 -29.08 12.44
C VAL A 92 -4.38 -30.05 12.34
N LEU A 93 -3.31 -29.84 13.10
CA LEU A 93 -2.13 -30.73 13.10
C LEU A 93 -2.45 -32.16 13.57
N LEU A 94 -3.41 -32.32 14.49
CA LEU A 94 -3.81 -33.63 15.02
C LEU A 94 -4.69 -34.43 14.06
N ARG A 95 -5.42 -33.76 13.16
CA ARG A 95 -6.37 -34.36 12.21
C ARG A 95 -5.87 -34.43 10.77
N HIS A 96 -4.95 -33.55 10.36
CA HIS A 96 -4.55 -33.36 8.96
C HIS A 96 -3.03 -33.32 8.77
N GLY A 97 -2.59 -33.70 7.56
CA GLY A 97 -1.17 -33.77 7.21
C GLY A 97 -0.39 -34.83 8.00
N THR A 98 0.93 -34.78 7.93
CA THR A 98 1.83 -35.67 8.68
C THR A 98 2.38 -34.93 9.89
N TYR A 99 2.15 -35.44 11.09
CA TYR A 99 2.67 -34.83 12.32
C TYR A 99 4.15 -35.17 12.52
N ASP A 100 4.99 -34.15 12.65
CA ASP A 100 6.43 -34.27 12.91
C ASP A 100 6.73 -33.82 14.35
N ASN A 101 7.14 -34.74 15.21
CA ASN A 101 7.44 -34.45 16.61
C ASN A 101 8.69 -33.58 16.79
N GLU A 102 9.68 -33.72 15.90
CA GLU A 102 10.92 -32.94 15.99
C GLU A 102 10.64 -31.48 15.60
N LEU A 103 9.92 -31.28 14.50
CA LEU A 103 9.55 -29.93 14.04
C LEU A 103 8.57 -29.23 15.00
N ALA A 104 7.72 -29.99 15.70
CA ALA A 104 6.77 -29.44 16.66
C ALA A 104 7.37 -29.16 18.05
N GLY A 105 8.50 -29.80 18.40
CA GLY A 105 9.11 -29.71 19.72
C GLY A 105 8.34 -30.42 20.85
N VAL A 106 7.30 -31.18 20.51
CA VAL A 106 6.44 -31.94 21.44
C VAL A 106 5.88 -33.15 20.71
N ASP A 107 5.68 -34.27 21.42
CA ASP A 107 5.08 -35.45 20.81
C ASP A 107 3.56 -35.30 20.62
N ARG A 108 3.04 -35.98 19.60
CA ARG A 108 1.64 -35.90 19.19
C ARG A 108 0.64 -36.22 20.30
N ASP A 109 0.93 -37.21 21.14
CA ASP A 109 -0.01 -37.67 22.17
C ASP A 109 -0.05 -36.68 23.35
N THR A 110 1.10 -36.13 23.75
CA THR A 110 1.18 -35.03 24.72
C THR A 110 0.44 -33.81 24.23
N LEU A 111 0.65 -33.39 22.97
CA LEU A 111 -0.07 -32.26 22.39
C LEU A 111 -1.59 -32.51 22.42
N LYS A 112 -2.03 -33.69 21.96
CA LYS A 112 -3.45 -34.07 21.99
C LYS A 112 -4.04 -33.99 23.40
N ALA A 113 -3.35 -34.54 24.40
CA ALA A 113 -3.83 -34.52 25.78
C ALA A 113 -3.99 -33.09 26.32
N ARG A 114 -3.00 -32.22 26.08
CA ARG A 114 -2.99 -30.80 26.49
C ARG A 114 -4.08 -29.99 25.79
N THR A 115 -4.26 -30.19 24.48
CA THR A 115 -5.33 -29.56 23.70
C THR A 115 -6.71 -29.95 24.22
N LEU A 116 -6.98 -31.24 24.46
CA LEU A 116 -8.28 -31.71 24.97
C LEU A 116 -8.55 -31.22 26.40
N ALA A 117 -7.53 -31.18 27.27
CA ALA A 117 -7.66 -30.63 28.62
C ALA A 117 -8.05 -29.14 28.59
N THR A 118 -7.42 -28.38 27.70
CA THR A 118 -7.73 -26.95 27.51
C THR A 118 -9.14 -26.75 26.97
N ILE A 119 -9.57 -27.51 25.96
CA ILE A 119 -10.95 -27.44 25.44
C ILE A 119 -11.96 -27.75 26.55
N ARG A 120 -11.73 -28.80 27.35
CA ARG A 120 -12.61 -29.14 28.48
C ARG A 120 -12.73 -27.99 29.48
N HIS A 121 -11.61 -27.39 29.88
CA HIS A 121 -11.58 -26.30 30.85
C HIS A 121 -12.33 -25.07 30.33
N PHE A 122 -11.95 -24.55 29.16
CA PHE A 122 -12.51 -23.32 28.62
C PHE A 122 -13.96 -23.49 28.14
N ALA A 123 -14.39 -24.70 27.74
CA ALA A 123 -15.81 -24.95 27.49
C ALA A 123 -16.63 -24.82 28.79
N ALA A 124 -16.13 -25.32 29.92
CA ALA A 124 -16.84 -25.26 31.20
C ALA A 124 -16.78 -23.88 31.86
N SER A 125 -15.67 -23.14 31.71
CA SER A 125 -15.45 -21.84 32.35
C SER A 125 -16.03 -20.64 31.59
N ASN A 126 -16.62 -20.86 30.41
CA ASN A 126 -17.28 -19.82 29.62
C ASN A 126 -18.53 -19.27 30.33
N ARG A 127 -18.76 -17.95 30.23
CA ARG A 127 -19.89 -17.25 30.87
C ARG A 127 -21.25 -17.72 30.36
N LEU A 128 -21.34 -18.24 29.14
CA LEU A 128 -22.58 -18.76 28.55
C LEU A 128 -22.96 -20.15 29.07
N THR A 129 -22.01 -20.88 29.67
CA THR A 129 -22.22 -22.22 30.24
C THR A 129 -22.33 -22.19 31.77
N GLY A 130 -22.42 -21.00 32.37
CA GLY A 130 -22.46 -20.78 33.82
C GLY A 130 -21.08 -20.58 34.48
N GLY A 131 -20.01 -20.52 33.70
CA GLY A 131 -18.67 -20.13 34.17
C GLY A 131 -18.52 -18.62 34.35
N THR A 132 -17.30 -18.18 34.68
CA THR A 132 -17.01 -16.76 35.00
C THR A 132 -15.74 -16.22 34.33
N GLN A 133 -15.04 -17.02 33.53
CA GLN A 133 -13.68 -16.69 33.09
C GLN A 133 -13.65 -15.89 31.79
N TRP A 134 -14.44 -16.28 30.78
CA TRP A 134 -14.37 -15.71 29.42
C TRP A 134 -15.69 -15.91 28.63
N GLY A 135 -15.82 -15.34 27.43
CA GLY A 135 -16.94 -15.55 26.50
C GLY A 135 -18.11 -14.58 26.74
N ARG A 136 -19.20 -14.68 25.96
CA ARG A 136 -20.35 -13.74 25.92
C ARG A 136 -20.06 -12.36 25.33
N LYS A 137 -19.02 -11.66 25.79
CA LYS A 137 -18.59 -10.34 25.26
C LYS A 137 -18.30 -10.43 23.77
N LEU A 138 -18.68 -9.43 22.98
CA LEU A 138 -18.37 -9.40 21.55
C LEU A 138 -16.90 -9.09 21.30
N PHE A 139 -16.44 -7.92 21.71
CA PHE A 139 -15.09 -7.43 21.41
C PHE A 139 -13.99 -8.36 21.95
N PHE A 140 -13.12 -8.83 21.04
CA PHE A 140 -12.11 -9.89 21.18
C PHE A 140 -12.65 -11.30 21.50
N ASP A 141 -13.47 -11.46 22.54
CA ASP A 141 -13.90 -12.77 23.06
C ASP A 141 -14.54 -13.64 21.96
N THR A 142 -15.39 -13.07 21.10
CA THR A 142 -16.09 -13.85 20.06
C THR A 142 -15.21 -14.31 18.91
N THR A 143 -14.13 -13.57 18.58
CA THR A 143 -13.14 -14.03 17.60
C THR A 143 -12.42 -15.26 18.10
N PHE A 144 -11.94 -15.26 19.33
CA PHE A 144 -11.31 -16.45 19.92
C PHE A 144 -12.32 -17.57 20.19
N GLN A 145 -13.57 -17.23 20.52
CA GLN A 145 -14.65 -18.22 20.65
C GLN A 145 -14.94 -18.94 19.32
N SER A 146 -14.89 -18.22 18.19
CA SER A 146 -15.03 -18.79 16.84
C SER A 146 -13.96 -19.87 16.61
N TYR A 147 -12.69 -19.55 16.87
CA TYR A 147 -11.57 -20.49 16.74
C TYR A 147 -11.70 -21.68 17.69
N PHE A 148 -12.07 -21.43 18.94
CA PHE A 148 -12.29 -22.45 19.96
C PHE A 148 -13.38 -23.44 19.56
N ILE A 149 -14.53 -22.95 19.07
CA ILE A 149 -15.63 -23.78 18.61
C ILE A 149 -15.19 -24.64 17.43
N LEU A 150 -14.48 -24.05 16.46
CA LEU A 150 -13.99 -24.79 15.30
C LEU A 150 -13.02 -25.90 15.71
N ALA A 151 -12.09 -25.62 16.64
CA ALA A 151 -11.18 -26.62 17.19
C ALA A 151 -11.93 -27.77 17.87
N ALA A 152 -12.91 -27.46 18.71
CA ALA A 152 -13.75 -28.45 19.38
C ALA A 152 -14.55 -29.31 18.39
N ARG A 153 -15.04 -28.73 17.29
CA ARG A 153 -15.75 -29.46 16.22
C ARG A 153 -14.83 -30.37 15.43
N LEU A 154 -13.58 -29.98 15.16
CA LEU A 154 -12.61 -30.85 14.50
C LEU A 154 -12.22 -32.07 15.37
N LEU A 155 -12.17 -31.87 16.69
CA LEU A 155 -11.86 -32.92 17.67
C LEU A 155 -13.11 -33.51 18.33
N TRP A 156 -14.29 -33.35 17.74
CA TRP A 156 -15.57 -33.62 18.38
C TRP A 156 -15.66 -35.04 18.99
N ASP A 157 -15.19 -36.04 18.24
CA ASP A 157 -15.22 -37.44 18.66
C ASP A 157 -14.34 -37.75 19.87
N ASP A 158 -13.31 -36.93 20.12
CA ASP A 158 -12.39 -37.07 21.26
C ASP A 158 -12.90 -36.37 22.53
N LEU A 159 -13.96 -35.56 22.43
CA LEU A 159 -14.53 -34.82 23.57
C LEU A 159 -15.55 -35.65 24.35
N ASP A 160 -15.58 -35.48 25.67
CA ASP A 160 -16.61 -36.05 26.54
C ASP A 160 -17.97 -35.34 26.37
N SER A 161 -19.05 -36.00 26.81
CA SER A 161 -20.42 -35.50 26.61
C SER A 161 -20.67 -34.14 27.27
N ALA A 162 -20.09 -33.90 28.45
CA ALA A 162 -20.25 -32.63 29.16
C ALA A 162 -19.59 -31.47 28.38
N THR A 163 -18.39 -31.70 27.85
CA THR A 163 -17.68 -30.72 27.02
C THR A 163 -18.45 -30.44 25.73
N ARG A 164 -18.97 -31.48 25.05
CA ARG A 164 -19.82 -31.31 23.86
C ARG A 164 -21.07 -30.48 24.15
N THR A 165 -21.76 -30.76 25.25
CA THR A 165 -22.92 -29.97 25.69
C THR A 165 -22.54 -28.51 25.93
N ASN A 166 -21.43 -28.25 26.62
CA ASN A 166 -20.97 -26.88 26.86
C ASN A 166 -20.66 -26.15 25.55
N VAL A 167 -19.98 -26.79 24.60
CA VAL A 167 -19.71 -26.19 23.28
C VAL A 167 -21.00 -25.89 22.51
N ASP A 168 -21.97 -26.80 22.50
CA ASP A 168 -23.29 -26.57 21.89
C ASP A 168 -24.03 -25.40 22.56
N THR A 169 -23.94 -25.27 23.89
CA THR A 169 -24.50 -24.14 24.64
C THR A 169 -23.81 -22.82 24.26
N ILE A 170 -22.47 -22.77 24.19
CA ILE A 170 -21.74 -21.57 23.77
C ILE A 170 -22.22 -21.11 22.39
N ILE A 171 -22.33 -22.03 21.41
CA ILE A 171 -22.79 -21.72 20.06
C ILE A 171 -24.18 -21.08 20.07
N ARG A 172 -25.15 -21.70 20.73
CA ARG A 172 -26.55 -21.25 20.71
C ARG A 172 -26.78 -19.99 21.52
N GLU A 173 -26.18 -19.90 22.70
CA GLU A 173 -26.40 -18.79 23.61
C GLU A 173 -25.60 -17.54 23.24
N GLN A 174 -24.46 -17.67 22.56
CA GLN A 174 -23.78 -16.50 21.98
C GLN A 174 -24.65 -15.87 20.89
N ALA A 175 -25.18 -16.68 19.97
CA ALA A 175 -26.02 -16.17 18.88
C ALA A 175 -27.32 -15.55 19.42
N ALA A 176 -27.94 -16.19 20.43
CA ALA A 176 -29.07 -15.63 21.13
C ALA A 176 -28.73 -14.27 21.79
N TYR A 177 -27.60 -14.19 22.50
CA TYR A 177 -27.14 -12.95 23.12
C TYR A 177 -26.96 -11.83 22.08
N THR A 178 -26.20 -12.07 21.01
CA THR A 178 -26.00 -11.06 19.96
C THR A 178 -27.33 -10.64 19.33
N THR A 179 -28.26 -11.56 19.12
CA THR A 179 -29.59 -11.24 18.57
C THR A 179 -30.38 -10.33 19.52
N THR A 180 -30.26 -10.51 20.84
CA THR A 180 -30.93 -9.64 21.82
C THR A 180 -30.41 -8.19 21.82
N LEU A 181 -29.17 -7.97 21.35
CA LEU A 181 -28.62 -6.61 21.20
C LEU A 181 -29.27 -5.87 20.02
N GLY A 182 -29.85 -6.60 19.06
CA GLY A 182 -30.37 -6.01 17.82
C GLY A 182 -29.26 -5.30 17.06
N THR A 183 -29.39 -3.98 16.90
CA THR A 183 -28.36 -3.10 16.32
C THR A 183 -27.73 -2.17 17.36
N GLY A 184 -27.92 -2.44 18.65
CA GLY A 184 -27.34 -1.68 19.75
C GLY A 184 -25.96 -2.19 20.15
N ASP A 185 -25.31 -1.43 21.02
CA ASP A 185 -23.96 -1.73 21.53
C ASP A 185 -23.96 -2.92 22.49
N ASP A 186 -22.82 -3.61 22.58
CA ASP A 186 -22.61 -4.65 23.59
C ASP A 186 -22.16 -4.03 24.91
N PRO A 187 -22.96 -4.12 25.99
CA PRO A 187 -22.60 -3.53 27.28
C PRO A 187 -21.33 -4.15 27.89
N ASP A 188 -20.94 -5.36 27.48
CA ASP A 188 -19.71 -6.02 27.95
C ASP A 188 -18.46 -5.57 27.17
N SER A 189 -18.63 -4.84 26.06
CA SER A 189 -17.54 -4.39 25.18
C SER A 189 -17.07 -2.95 25.45
N GLY A 190 -17.60 -2.30 26.49
CA GLY A 190 -17.18 -0.94 26.88
C GLY A 190 -17.56 0.10 25.83
N ASP A 191 -16.61 0.93 25.41
CA ASP A 191 -16.84 2.01 24.42
C ASP A 191 -16.82 1.50 22.97
N TRP A 192 -16.60 0.20 22.75
CA TRP A 192 -16.65 -0.41 21.42
C TRP A 192 -18.10 -0.47 20.91
N THR A 193 -18.33 0.06 19.72
CA THR A 193 -19.67 0.23 19.16
C THR A 193 -19.66 0.02 17.64
N PRO A 194 -20.69 -0.65 17.05
CA PRO A 194 -20.91 -0.65 15.61
C PRO A 194 -21.57 0.63 15.09
N ASN A 195 -21.99 1.55 15.97
CA ASN A 195 -22.84 2.71 15.65
C ASN A 195 -24.15 2.28 14.93
N GLY A 196 -24.71 1.15 15.37
CA GLY A 196 -25.82 0.47 14.70
C GLY A 196 -25.59 0.26 13.21
N LEU A 197 -26.62 0.43 12.38
CA LEU A 197 -26.52 0.32 10.91
C LEU A 197 -26.21 1.64 10.22
N LYS A 198 -25.72 2.66 10.95
CA LYS A 198 -25.22 3.90 10.34
C LYS A 198 -23.77 3.73 9.89
N GLY A 199 -22.99 2.96 10.65
CA GLY A 199 -21.57 2.76 10.42
C GLY A 199 -20.71 4.00 10.69
N GLY A 200 -19.52 4.03 10.10
CA GLY A 200 -18.57 5.14 10.19
C GLY A 200 -17.54 5.01 9.06
N HIS A 201 -17.06 6.12 8.49
CA HIS A 201 -16.06 6.07 7.41
C HIS A 201 -14.94 7.09 7.56
N VAL A 202 -15.18 8.20 8.27
CA VAL A 202 -14.15 9.21 8.56
C VAL A 202 -13.57 8.92 9.94
N GLY A 203 -12.26 8.72 10.03
CA GLY A 203 -11.55 8.48 11.28
C GLY A 203 -11.70 7.08 11.85
N ASP A 204 -12.88 6.46 11.73
CA ASP A 204 -13.17 5.21 12.42
C ASP A 204 -14.24 4.45 11.64
N THR A 205 -13.81 3.44 10.88
CA THR A 205 -14.76 2.61 10.16
C THR A 205 -15.57 1.76 11.14
N LYS A 206 -16.74 1.29 10.71
CA LYS A 206 -17.51 0.29 11.47
C LYS A 206 -17.61 -1.05 10.77
N LEU A 207 -16.79 -1.24 9.74
CA LEU A 207 -16.75 -2.47 8.95
C LEU A 207 -16.38 -3.68 9.83
N GLU A 208 -15.32 -3.57 10.64
CA GLU A 208 -14.87 -4.64 11.54
C GLU A 208 -15.95 -5.00 12.57
N GLU A 209 -16.59 -4.01 13.15
CA GLU A 209 -17.62 -4.22 14.17
C GLU A 209 -18.85 -4.90 13.59
N MET A 210 -19.30 -4.49 12.40
CA MET A 210 -20.39 -5.18 11.71
C MET A 210 -20.02 -6.62 11.35
N GLY A 211 -18.78 -6.84 10.89
CA GLY A 211 -18.25 -8.18 10.66
C GLY A 211 -18.27 -9.03 11.94
N LEU A 212 -17.91 -8.46 13.08
CA LEU A 212 -17.92 -9.17 14.36
C LEU A 212 -19.33 -9.59 14.78
N TYR A 213 -20.35 -8.74 14.60
CA TYR A 213 -21.75 -9.13 14.85
C TYR A 213 -22.22 -10.25 13.93
N ALA A 214 -21.81 -10.25 12.65
CA ALA A 214 -22.10 -11.36 11.75
C ALA A 214 -21.37 -12.64 12.21
N GLN A 215 -20.12 -12.51 12.64
CA GLN A 215 -19.27 -13.63 13.07
C GLN A 215 -19.87 -14.40 14.24
N THR A 216 -20.52 -13.74 15.20
CA THR A 216 -21.11 -14.44 16.34
C THR A 216 -22.30 -15.34 15.98
N LEU A 217 -22.94 -15.07 14.83
CA LEU A 217 -24.12 -15.80 14.36
C LEU A 217 -23.74 -17.00 13.48
N ALA A 218 -22.58 -16.93 12.79
CA ALA A 218 -22.14 -17.95 11.84
C ALA A 218 -22.03 -19.37 12.45
N PRO A 219 -21.43 -19.58 13.65
CA PRO A 219 -21.37 -20.91 14.25
C PRO A 219 -22.76 -21.51 14.52
N ALA A 220 -23.73 -20.71 14.95
CA ALA A 220 -25.08 -21.19 15.23
C ALA A 220 -25.82 -21.56 13.93
N LEU A 221 -25.65 -20.76 12.88
CA LEU A 221 -26.18 -21.07 11.55
C LEU A 221 -25.55 -22.34 10.92
N ALA A 222 -24.28 -22.63 11.22
CA ALA A 222 -23.61 -23.82 10.73
C ALA A 222 -23.98 -25.09 11.53
N TRP A 223 -24.01 -24.99 12.87
CA TRP A 223 -24.00 -26.15 13.75
C TRP A 223 -25.30 -26.39 14.54
N ALA A 224 -26.26 -25.45 14.51
CA ALA A 224 -27.55 -25.57 15.19
C ALA A 224 -28.74 -25.41 14.22
N PRO A 225 -28.85 -26.25 13.16
CA PRO A 225 -29.92 -26.14 12.17
C PRO A 225 -31.32 -26.41 12.71
N ASP A 226 -31.42 -27.04 13.88
CA ASP A 226 -32.64 -27.44 14.55
C ASP A 226 -33.17 -26.42 15.57
N ASP A 227 -32.44 -25.34 15.85
CA ASP A 227 -32.88 -24.32 16.83
C ASP A 227 -34.05 -23.49 16.29
N ALA A 228 -35.08 -23.29 17.13
CA ALA A 228 -36.24 -22.48 16.77
C ALA A 228 -35.90 -21.00 16.53
N ARG A 229 -34.79 -20.50 17.09
CA ARG A 229 -34.31 -19.11 16.93
C ARG A 229 -33.55 -18.87 15.62
N ARG A 230 -33.27 -19.92 14.84
CA ARG A 230 -32.49 -19.84 13.60
C ARG A 230 -32.95 -18.75 12.62
N PRO A 231 -34.25 -18.53 12.35
CA PRO A 231 -34.69 -17.48 11.43
C PRO A 231 -34.25 -16.07 11.86
N ASP A 232 -34.21 -15.79 13.16
CA ASP A 232 -33.75 -14.50 13.68
C ASP A 232 -32.24 -14.34 13.47
N TRP A 233 -31.48 -15.41 13.68
CA TRP A 233 -30.03 -15.43 13.44
C TRP A 233 -29.70 -15.24 11.96
N GLU A 234 -30.45 -15.85 11.05
CA GLU A 234 -30.26 -15.72 9.60
C GLU A 234 -30.54 -14.29 9.12
N SER A 235 -31.62 -13.69 9.63
CA SER A 235 -31.97 -12.29 9.37
C SER A 235 -30.90 -11.32 9.89
N GLY A 236 -30.42 -11.53 11.11
CA GLY A 236 -29.35 -10.74 11.71
C GLY A 236 -28.04 -10.87 10.94
N TYR A 237 -27.63 -12.10 10.62
CA TYR A 237 -26.40 -12.39 9.88
C TYR A 237 -26.38 -11.70 8.52
N GLY A 238 -27.46 -11.84 7.74
CA GLY A 238 -27.56 -11.18 6.44
C GLY A 238 -27.59 -9.65 6.54
N THR A 239 -28.21 -9.10 7.59
CA THR A 239 -28.27 -7.64 7.81
C THR A 239 -26.89 -7.07 8.10
N TRP A 240 -26.15 -7.64 9.05
CA TRP A 240 -24.80 -7.19 9.37
C TRP A 240 -23.86 -7.38 8.18
N SER A 241 -23.82 -8.59 7.61
CA SER A 241 -22.87 -8.93 6.54
C SER A 241 -23.02 -8.07 5.28
N ARG A 242 -24.26 -7.74 4.87
CA ARG A 242 -24.48 -6.87 3.69
C ARG A 242 -24.08 -5.41 3.95
N ASN A 243 -24.07 -4.96 5.20
CA ASN A 243 -23.77 -3.57 5.56
C ASN A 243 -22.28 -3.32 5.86
N GLU A 244 -21.46 -4.36 6.04
CA GLU A 244 -20.02 -4.24 6.34
C GLU A 244 -19.30 -3.25 5.40
N ALA A 245 -19.48 -3.42 4.09
CA ALA A 245 -18.91 -2.55 3.06
C ALA A 245 -19.93 -1.51 2.52
N GLY A 246 -20.84 -1.05 3.39
CA GLY A 246 -21.91 -0.13 3.02
C GLY A 246 -21.41 1.20 2.44
N LEU A 247 -21.96 1.58 1.30
CA LEU A 247 -21.69 2.87 0.65
C LEU A 247 -22.98 3.36 -0.01
N PRO A 248 -23.71 4.33 0.59
CA PRO A 248 -25.05 4.70 0.13
C PRO A 248 -25.15 5.09 -1.36
N PRO A 249 -24.21 5.85 -1.96
CA PRO A 249 -24.23 6.13 -3.40
C PRO A 249 -24.20 4.88 -4.30
N ALA A 250 -23.44 3.85 -3.90
CA ALA A 250 -23.32 2.60 -4.65
C ALA A 250 -24.49 1.66 -4.36
N ASP A 251 -24.84 1.50 -3.08
CA ASP A 251 -25.84 0.55 -2.62
C ASP A 251 -27.24 0.90 -3.13
N LEU A 252 -27.65 2.19 -3.03
CA LEU A 252 -28.95 2.65 -3.53
C LEU A 252 -29.08 2.49 -5.05
N ALA A 253 -27.97 2.52 -5.77
CA ALA A 253 -27.92 2.28 -7.21
C ALA A 253 -27.92 0.79 -7.57
N ASN A 254 -27.86 -0.12 -6.58
CA ASN A 254 -27.76 -1.56 -6.79
C ASN A 254 -29.03 -2.34 -6.35
N PRO A 255 -29.89 -2.73 -7.30
CA PRO A 255 -31.08 -3.54 -7.02
C PRO A 255 -30.80 -5.05 -6.93
N ALA A 256 -29.55 -5.51 -7.00
CA ALA A 256 -29.22 -6.94 -6.90
C ALA A 256 -29.70 -7.53 -5.56
N LEU A 257 -30.14 -8.80 -5.59
CA LEU A 257 -30.58 -9.53 -4.41
C LEU A 257 -29.43 -10.39 -3.86
N VAL A 258 -29.20 -10.28 -2.55
CA VAL A 258 -28.26 -11.08 -1.78
C VAL A 258 -28.98 -11.65 -0.57
N ASP A 259 -29.08 -12.98 -0.50
CA ASP A 259 -29.92 -13.72 0.46
C ASP A 259 -31.38 -13.22 0.43
N GLY A 260 -31.91 -13.00 -0.78
CA GLY A 260 -33.28 -12.55 -1.02
C GLY A 260 -33.56 -11.08 -0.69
N VAL A 261 -32.57 -10.30 -0.22
CA VAL A 261 -32.71 -8.89 0.14
C VAL A 261 -31.93 -8.01 -0.85
N ALA A 262 -32.54 -6.91 -1.30
CA ALA A 262 -31.88 -5.99 -2.21
C ALA A 262 -30.73 -5.25 -1.54
N VAL A 263 -29.59 -5.11 -2.22
CA VAL A 263 -28.43 -4.32 -1.76
C VAL A 263 -28.83 -2.87 -1.47
N SER A 264 -29.76 -2.31 -2.24
CA SER A 264 -30.32 -0.97 -2.00
C SER A 264 -31.10 -0.79 -0.69
N ARG A 265 -31.26 -1.84 0.13
CA ARG A 265 -31.76 -1.73 1.51
C ARG A 265 -30.67 -1.51 2.56
N ASN A 266 -29.39 -1.60 2.18
CA ASN A 266 -28.29 -1.26 3.06
C ASN A 266 -28.37 0.21 3.48
N THR A 267 -27.97 0.51 4.71
CA THR A 267 -28.04 1.86 5.28
C THR A 267 -26.70 2.36 5.82
N ALA A 268 -25.73 1.47 6.02
CA ALA A 268 -24.43 1.82 6.56
C ALA A 268 -23.59 2.64 5.57
N ARG A 269 -22.73 3.49 6.11
CA ARG A 269 -21.63 4.12 5.35
C ARG A 269 -20.31 3.84 6.05
N ASN A 270 -19.61 2.83 5.55
CA ASN A 270 -18.31 2.40 6.05
C ASN A 270 -17.13 2.75 5.15
N LEU A 271 -17.42 3.09 3.90
CA LEU A 271 -16.43 3.41 2.88
C LEU A 271 -16.46 4.89 2.52
N TYR A 272 -15.30 5.42 2.11
CA TYR A 272 -15.28 6.62 1.27
C TYR A 272 -15.84 6.30 -0.12
N ASP A 273 -16.25 7.33 -0.86
CA ASP A 273 -16.80 7.17 -2.21
C ASP A 273 -15.80 6.55 -3.21
N THR A 274 -14.51 6.61 -2.87
CA THR A 274 -13.39 5.96 -3.57
C THR A 274 -13.15 4.51 -3.13
N PHE A 275 -14.05 3.95 -2.30
CA PHE A 275 -13.99 2.60 -1.72
C PHE A 275 -12.83 2.34 -0.77
N ILE A 276 -12.02 3.34 -0.43
CA ILE A 276 -10.98 3.18 0.59
C ILE A 276 -11.60 3.23 1.99
N VAL A 277 -11.02 2.46 2.90
CA VAL A 277 -11.40 2.40 4.31
C VAL A 277 -10.42 3.19 5.17
N GLU A 278 -10.92 4.03 6.07
CA GLU A 278 -10.11 4.66 7.11
C GLU A 278 -10.48 4.06 8.47
N ASN A 279 -9.47 3.74 9.28
CA ASN A 279 -9.65 3.28 10.63
C ASN A 279 -8.63 3.91 11.59
N HIS A 280 -9.04 4.21 12.82
CA HIS A 280 -8.23 4.90 13.83
C HIS A 280 -7.45 6.14 13.30
N GLY A 281 -8.07 6.93 12.42
CA GLY A 281 -7.53 8.15 11.84
C GLY A 281 -6.52 7.94 10.71
N SER A 282 -6.43 6.72 10.16
CA SER A 282 -5.41 6.33 9.19
C SER A 282 -5.95 5.38 8.13
N PHE A 283 -5.34 5.38 6.95
CA PHE A 283 -5.53 4.27 6.00
C PHE A 283 -4.59 3.12 6.38
N GLY A 284 -5.17 2.04 6.90
CA GLY A 284 -4.50 0.76 7.10
C GLY A 284 -5.19 -0.29 6.26
N PRO A 285 -4.63 -0.72 5.10
CA PRO A 285 -5.28 -1.71 4.25
C PRO A 285 -5.58 -3.02 4.97
N HIS A 286 -4.83 -3.35 6.02
CA HIS A 286 -5.14 -4.44 6.96
C HIS A 286 -6.57 -4.40 7.52
N TYR A 287 -7.08 -3.23 7.90
CA TYR A 287 -8.45 -3.07 8.41
C TYR A 287 -9.49 -3.22 7.30
N GLN A 288 -9.12 -2.86 6.08
CA GLN A 288 -9.97 -3.05 4.91
C GLN A 288 -10.15 -4.54 4.57
N GLU A 289 -9.12 -5.35 4.81
CA GLU A 289 -9.16 -6.80 4.63
C GLU A 289 -10.13 -7.50 5.59
N GLU A 290 -10.60 -6.83 6.64
CA GLU A 290 -11.46 -7.44 7.66
C GLU A 290 -12.76 -8.00 7.08
N LEU A 291 -13.26 -7.43 5.97
CA LEU A 291 -14.41 -7.96 5.23
C LEU A 291 -14.19 -9.43 4.84
N TRP A 292 -13.00 -9.77 4.35
CA TRP A 292 -12.66 -11.12 3.93
C TRP A 292 -12.09 -11.95 5.08
N ARG A 293 -11.44 -11.33 6.07
CA ARG A 293 -10.98 -12.00 7.28
C ARG A 293 -12.15 -12.61 8.04
N THR A 294 -13.16 -11.80 8.36
CA THR A 294 -14.41 -12.24 8.98
C THR A 294 -15.11 -13.29 8.11
N SER A 295 -15.13 -13.09 6.78
CA SER A 295 -15.76 -14.06 5.87
C SER A 295 -15.05 -15.41 5.82
N GLY A 296 -13.72 -15.43 5.90
CA GLY A 296 -12.92 -16.65 6.01
C GLY A 296 -13.23 -17.42 7.30
N ARG A 297 -13.30 -16.70 8.43
CA ARG A 297 -13.71 -17.28 9.73
C ARG A 297 -15.12 -17.87 9.67
N ASN A 298 -16.07 -17.14 9.09
CA ASN A 298 -17.46 -17.57 8.96
C ASN A 298 -17.58 -18.79 8.04
N ALA A 299 -16.96 -18.73 6.86
CA ALA A 299 -16.95 -19.82 5.89
C ALA A 299 -16.39 -21.12 6.47
N ALA A 300 -15.36 -21.04 7.33
CA ALA A 300 -14.77 -22.20 7.96
C ALA A 300 -15.79 -23.02 8.78
N HIS A 301 -16.73 -22.36 9.49
CA HIS A 301 -17.77 -23.09 10.22
C HIS A 301 -18.76 -23.80 9.30
N PHE A 302 -19.24 -23.14 8.25
CA PHE A 302 -20.18 -23.76 7.30
C PHE A 302 -19.53 -24.93 6.55
N LEU A 303 -18.30 -24.74 6.07
CA LEU A 303 -17.57 -25.78 5.34
C LEU A 303 -17.24 -26.98 6.23
N ALA A 304 -16.78 -26.75 7.47
CA ALA A 304 -16.55 -27.81 8.44
C ALA A 304 -17.85 -28.57 8.80
N ALA A 305 -19.00 -27.88 8.83
CA ALA A 305 -20.30 -28.47 9.09
C ALA A 305 -20.95 -29.16 7.87
N GLY A 306 -20.31 -29.11 6.70
CA GLY A 306 -20.88 -29.60 5.44
C GLY A 306 -22.14 -28.82 5.00
N GLN A 307 -22.29 -27.57 5.45
CA GLN A 307 -23.42 -26.69 5.11
C GLN A 307 -23.08 -25.82 3.89
N PRO A 308 -24.08 -25.43 3.08
CA PRO A 308 -23.88 -24.44 2.03
C PRO A 308 -23.50 -23.07 2.61
N LEU A 309 -22.65 -22.35 1.90
CA LEU A 309 -22.31 -20.97 2.26
C LEU A 309 -23.51 -20.03 1.98
N PRO A 310 -23.86 -19.12 2.92
CA PRO A 310 -24.79 -18.02 2.64
C PRO A 310 -24.33 -17.19 1.43
N GLN A 311 -25.28 -16.66 0.65
CA GLN A 311 -24.97 -15.92 -0.57
C GLN A 311 -24.12 -14.68 -0.25
N VAL A 312 -24.40 -14.00 0.87
CA VAL A 312 -23.66 -12.80 1.28
C VAL A 312 -22.16 -13.01 1.44
N LEU A 313 -21.66 -14.21 1.73
CA LEU A 313 -20.22 -14.48 1.78
C LEU A 313 -19.58 -14.44 0.37
N THR A 314 -20.30 -14.83 -0.66
CA THR A 314 -19.77 -14.94 -2.04
C THR A 314 -20.24 -13.82 -2.98
N ALA A 315 -21.25 -13.06 -2.57
CA ALA A 315 -21.84 -11.95 -3.30
C ALA A 315 -21.87 -10.68 -2.43
N GLN A 316 -20.72 -10.36 -1.83
CA GLN A 316 -20.56 -9.22 -0.93
C GLN A 316 -20.73 -7.88 -1.69
N PRO A 317 -21.63 -6.99 -1.24
CA PRO A 317 -21.73 -5.64 -1.80
C PRO A 317 -20.38 -4.92 -1.75
N ASN A 318 -20.02 -4.25 -2.84
CA ASN A 318 -18.83 -3.39 -2.94
C ASN A 318 -17.46 -4.09 -2.77
N ALA A 319 -17.41 -5.41 -2.56
CA ALA A 319 -16.15 -6.13 -2.34
C ALA A 319 -15.18 -6.03 -3.53
N GLN A 320 -15.67 -6.05 -4.76
CA GLN A 320 -14.79 -5.98 -5.92
C GLN A 320 -14.03 -4.63 -6.03
N PRO A 321 -14.69 -3.45 -5.96
CA PRO A 321 -13.97 -2.18 -5.83
C PRO A 321 -13.02 -2.11 -4.65
N LEU A 322 -13.43 -2.64 -3.48
CA LEU A 322 -12.58 -2.71 -2.29
C LEU A 322 -11.31 -3.55 -2.54
N TRP A 323 -11.42 -4.66 -3.26
CA TRP A 323 -10.27 -5.48 -3.62
C TRP A 323 -9.33 -4.75 -4.58
N ARG A 324 -9.88 -3.97 -5.53
CA ARG A 324 -9.06 -3.15 -6.44
C ARG A 324 -8.26 -2.07 -5.70
N THR A 325 -8.80 -1.48 -4.63
CA THR A 325 -8.04 -0.50 -3.85
C THR A 325 -6.89 -1.15 -3.07
N LEU A 326 -7.04 -2.38 -2.60
CA LEU A 326 -5.92 -3.16 -2.03
C LEU A 326 -4.86 -3.52 -3.08
N LEU A 327 -5.27 -3.98 -4.27
CA LEU A 327 -4.33 -4.25 -5.37
C LEU A 327 -3.51 -3.01 -5.72
N GLY A 328 -4.12 -1.83 -5.69
CA GLY A 328 -3.47 -0.55 -5.92
C GLY A 328 -2.40 -0.16 -4.89
N VAL A 329 -2.21 -0.95 -3.83
CA VAL A 329 -1.12 -0.82 -2.84
C VAL A 329 -0.43 -2.15 -2.54
N MET A 330 -0.65 -3.20 -3.34
CA MET A 330 -0.08 -4.54 -3.13
C MET A 330 1.44 -4.55 -3.28
N SER A 331 2.15 -5.26 -2.39
CA SER A 331 3.60 -5.47 -2.46
C SER A 331 3.95 -6.79 -3.16
N ASP A 332 5.25 -7.01 -3.42
CA ASP A 332 5.78 -8.27 -3.92
C ASP A 332 5.72 -9.41 -2.90
N ALA A 333 5.44 -9.08 -1.62
CA ALA A 333 5.21 -10.03 -0.54
C ALA A 333 3.79 -10.57 -0.49
N GLY A 334 2.87 -10.04 -1.28
CA GLY A 334 1.48 -10.46 -1.25
C GLY A 334 0.69 -9.89 -0.07
N GLU A 335 1.26 -8.95 0.67
CA GLU A 335 0.57 -8.08 1.64
C GLU A 335 0.45 -6.67 1.03
N PRO A 336 -0.61 -5.90 1.32
CA PRO A 336 -0.66 -4.49 0.95
C PRO A 336 0.31 -3.63 1.76
N LEU A 337 0.98 -2.68 1.10
CA LEU A 337 1.87 -1.70 1.73
C LEU A 337 1.08 -0.80 2.70
N MET A 338 1.66 -0.51 3.88
CA MET A 338 0.97 0.14 5.02
C MET A 338 1.46 1.59 5.30
N PRO A 339 1.28 2.59 4.42
CA PRO A 339 1.94 3.90 4.54
C PRO A 339 1.57 4.75 5.78
N MET A 340 0.54 4.37 6.54
CA MET A 340 0.06 5.10 7.71
C MET A 340 -0.09 4.24 8.97
N VAL A 341 0.25 2.95 8.95
CA VAL A 341 0.05 2.04 10.10
C VAL A 341 1.32 1.22 10.34
N ASN A 342 1.79 1.14 11.59
CA ASN A 342 3.04 0.46 11.96
C ASN A 342 2.81 -0.95 12.54
N ASP A 343 1.83 -1.12 13.41
CA ASP A 343 1.57 -2.37 14.16
C ASP A 343 0.96 -3.47 13.27
N ARG A 344 0.76 -3.21 11.98
CA ARG A 344 0.13 -4.09 11.00
C ARG A 344 1.00 -4.46 9.81
N GLU A 345 2.17 -3.84 9.66
CA GLU A 345 3.10 -4.18 8.60
C GLU A 345 3.80 -5.52 8.93
N HIS A 346 3.92 -6.41 7.94
CA HIS A 346 4.51 -7.73 8.09
C HIS A 346 3.77 -8.61 9.11
N LEU A 347 2.43 -8.46 9.17
CA LEU A 347 1.55 -9.28 10.01
C LEU A 347 1.05 -10.51 9.25
N TYR A 348 1.98 -11.16 8.53
CA TYR A 348 1.72 -12.26 7.60
C TYR A 348 0.80 -13.34 8.15
N GLY A 349 0.98 -13.76 9.41
CA GLY A 349 0.17 -14.82 10.00
C GLY A 349 -1.33 -14.49 10.10
N ARG A 350 -1.70 -13.21 10.05
CA ARG A 350 -3.10 -12.78 9.94
C ARG A 350 -3.48 -12.58 8.47
N ASP A 351 -2.67 -11.92 7.66
CA ASP A 351 -3.06 -11.54 6.29
C ASP A 351 -3.20 -12.72 5.32
N VAL A 352 -2.82 -13.94 5.73
CA VAL A 352 -3.13 -15.19 5.03
C VAL A 352 -4.62 -15.45 4.81
N ILE A 353 -5.49 -15.25 5.81
CA ILE A 353 -6.89 -15.69 5.72
C ILE A 353 -7.75 -14.87 4.74
N PRO A 354 -7.66 -13.52 4.63
CA PRO A 354 -8.41 -12.80 3.61
C PRO A 354 -8.01 -13.23 2.19
N LEU A 355 -6.71 -13.47 1.96
CA LEU A 355 -6.20 -13.94 0.67
C LEU A 355 -6.66 -15.37 0.37
N ALA A 356 -6.56 -16.28 1.35
CA ALA A 356 -7.04 -17.66 1.24
C ALA A 356 -8.54 -17.72 0.98
N PHE A 357 -9.33 -16.86 1.62
CA PHE A 357 -10.76 -16.77 1.36
C PHE A 357 -11.04 -16.33 -0.08
N LEU A 358 -10.45 -15.22 -0.51
CA LEU A 358 -10.61 -14.72 -1.88
C LEU A 358 -10.16 -15.77 -2.91
N ALA A 359 -9.01 -16.40 -2.70
CA ALA A 359 -8.49 -17.41 -3.59
C ALA A 359 -9.36 -18.68 -3.57
N GLN A 360 -9.45 -19.36 -2.43
CA GLN A 360 -9.99 -20.71 -2.34
C GLN A 360 -11.52 -20.77 -2.28
N VAL A 361 -12.19 -19.69 -1.87
CA VAL A 361 -13.67 -19.65 -1.79
C VAL A 361 -14.27 -18.87 -2.97
N THR A 362 -13.69 -17.73 -3.34
CA THR A 362 -14.25 -16.89 -4.42
C THR A 362 -13.61 -17.12 -5.79
N GLY A 363 -12.46 -17.80 -5.84
CA GLY A 363 -11.77 -18.12 -7.08
C GLY A 363 -10.86 -17.01 -7.62
N ASP A 364 -10.47 -16.03 -6.79
CA ASP A 364 -9.69 -14.88 -7.23
C ASP A 364 -8.21 -15.26 -7.49
N ARG A 365 -7.77 -15.07 -8.72
CA ARG A 365 -6.42 -15.46 -9.16
C ARG A 365 -5.33 -14.51 -8.68
N ALA A 366 -5.67 -13.24 -8.43
CA ALA A 366 -4.73 -12.25 -7.92
C ALA A 366 -4.46 -12.52 -6.43
N ALA A 367 -5.52 -12.80 -5.66
CA ALA A 367 -5.41 -13.25 -4.28
C ALA A 367 -4.61 -14.56 -4.18
N ALA A 368 -4.82 -15.53 -5.08
CA ALA A 368 -4.03 -16.76 -5.10
C ALA A 368 -2.53 -16.51 -5.33
N ARG A 369 -2.15 -15.49 -6.13
CA ARG A 369 -0.74 -15.10 -6.31
C ARG A 369 -0.18 -14.40 -5.07
N ALA A 370 -0.95 -13.48 -4.48
CA ALA A 370 -0.56 -12.79 -3.26
C ALA A 370 -0.39 -13.78 -2.08
N GLU A 371 -1.35 -14.70 -1.90
CA GLU A 371 -1.30 -15.77 -0.91
C GLU A 371 -0.03 -16.62 -1.05
N GLN A 372 0.32 -17.02 -2.28
CA GLN A 372 1.54 -17.77 -2.55
C GLN A 372 2.80 -16.97 -2.17
N ALA A 373 2.88 -15.70 -2.56
CA ALA A 373 4.04 -14.85 -2.27
C ALA A 373 4.22 -14.64 -0.75
N LEU A 374 3.12 -14.51 -0.01
CA LEU A 374 3.13 -14.38 1.44
C LEU A 374 3.58 -15.70 2.08
N ALA A 375 3.03 -16.84 1.63
CA ALA A 375 3.40 -18.16 2.14
C ALA A 375 4.90 -18.46 1.97
N GLU A 376 5.48 -18.12 0.81
CA GLU A 376 6.91 -18.29 0.50
C GLU A 376 7.84 -17.59 1.52
N ARG A 377 7.34 -16.61 2.28
CA ARG A 377 8.10 -15.81 3.26
C ARG A 377 7.97 -16.29 4.70
N LEU A 378 6.92 -17.06 5.03
CA LEU A 378 6.57 -17.40 6.42
C LEU A 378 7.66 -18.20 7.16
N GLU A 379 8.35 -19.13 6.49
CA GLU A 379 9.39 -19.93 7.15
C GLU A 379 10.62 -19.08 7.52
N ALA A 380 11.07 -18.20 6.61
CA ALA A 380 12.15 -17.25 6.89
C ALA A 380 11.75 -16.26 8.00
N TYR A 381 10.50 -15.78 7.95
CA TYR A 381 9.92 -14.93 8.99
C TYR A 381 9.97 -15.61 10.36
N GLN A 382 9.53 -16.87 10.47
CA GLN A 382 9.54 -17.61 11.73
C GLN A 382 10.95 -17.85 12.26
N LYS A 383 11.93 -18.09 11.39
CA LYS A 383 13.33 -18.33 11.75
C LYS A 383 14.04 -17.08 12.28
N TYR A 384 13.60 -15.89 11.88
CA TYR A 384 14.18 -14.65 12.40
C TYR A 384 13.83 -14.45 13.89
N PRO A 385 14.78 -14.09 14.78
CA PRO A 385 14.50 -13.89 16.19
C PRO A 385 13.44 -12.80 16.48
N PRO A 386 12.57 -12.97 17.49
CA PRO A 386 12.36 -14.19 18.28
C PRO A 386 11.80 -15.33 17.41
N GLU A 387 12.43 -16.50 17.48
CA GLU A 387 12.08 -17.66 16.65
C GLU A 387 10.66 -18.18 16.93
N TYR A 388 10.10 -18.90 15.96
CA TYR A 388 8.80 -19.61 16.03
C TYR A 388 7.56 -18.74 16.23
N ARG A 389 7.70 -17.41 16.13
CA ARG A 389 6.60 -16.44 16.26
C ARG A 389 6.03 -15.99 14.91
N LEU A 390 4.73 -15.72 14.86
CA LEU A 390 3.97 -15.32 13.66
C LEU A 390 3.53 -13.84 13.64
N ALA A 391 3.68 -13.12 14.75
CA ALA A 391 3.26 -11.71 14.87
C ALA A 391 4.37 -10.82 15.46
N LYS A 392 5.65 -11.14 15.22
CA LYS A 392 6.80 -10.54 15.91
C LYS A 392 7.08 -9.07 15.54
N PHE A 393 6.67 -8.62 14.35
CA PHE A 393 6.83 -7.22 13.92
C PHE A 393 5.66 -6.30 14.33
N SER A 394 4.52 -6.84 14.74
CA SER A 394 3.38 -6.02 15.22
C SER A 394 3.66 -5.32 16.56
N GLY A 395 4.56 -5.88 17.36
CA GLY A 395 4.77 -5.45 18.75
C GLY A 395 3.61 -5.81 19.70
N GLU A 396 2.57 -6.51 19.24
CA GLU A 396 1.37 -6.86 20.02
C GLU A 396 1.26 -8.38 20.23
N PRO A 397 1.72 -8.94 21.38
CA PRO A 397 1.72 -10.38 21.64
C PRO A 397 0.34 -11.08 21.53
N LYS A 398 -0.74 -10.33 21.75
CA LYS A 398 -2.14 -10.82 21.66
C LYS A 398 -2.54 -11.36 20.28
N TYR A 399 -1.80 -11.01 19.22
CA TYR A 399 -2.10 -11.54 17.87
C TYR A 399 -1.49 -12.91 17.58
N GLU A 400 -0.60 -13.44 18.41
CA GLU A 400 0.04 -14.73 18.13
C GLU A 400 -0.97 -15.90 18.09
N PRO A 401 -1.90 -16.07 19.06
CA PRO A 401 -2.90 -17.14 18.96
C PRO A 401 -3.85 -16.96 17.76
N GLU A 402 -4.18 -15.71 17.43
CA GLU A 402 -5.04 -15.36 16.29
C GLU A 402 -4.35 -15.68 14.96
N ALA A 403 -3.10 -15.27 14.77
CA ALA A 403 -2.31 -15.58 13.58
C ALA A 403 -2.16 -17.10 13.37
N ARG A 404 -1.94 -17.86 14.44
CA ARG A 404 -1.93 -19.33 14.38
C ARG A 404 -3.28 -19.89 13.93
N ALA A 405 -4.37 -19.36 14.45
CA ALA A 405 -5.72 -19.81 14.12
C ALA A 405 -6.09 -19.48 12.66
N GLU A 406 -5.72 -18.28 12.17
CA GLU A 406 -5.99 -17.84 10.80
C GLU A 406 -5.19 -18.66 9.78
N LEU A 407 -3.92 -18.96 10.06
CA LEU A 407 -3.11 -19.89 9.27
C LEU A 407 -3.73 -21.30 9.20
N ALA A 408 -4.29 -21.77 10.31
CA ALA A 408 -5.00 -23.05 10.37
C ALA A 408 -6.29 -23.05 9.53
N ILE A 409 -7.04 -21.94 9.52
CA ILE A 409 -8.21 -21.79 8.66
C ILE A 409 -7.80 -21.74 7.19
N SER A 410 -6.76 -20.99 6.82
CA SER A 410 -6.25 -20.95 5.44
C SER A 410 -5.87 -22.33 4.94
N TYR A 411 -5.16 -23.13 5.76
CA TYR A 411 -4.89 -24.54 5.44
C TYR A 411 -6.17 -25.35 5.16
N LEU A 412 -7.21 -25.19 6.00
CA LEU A 412 -8.49 -25.89 5.81
C LEU A 412 -9.24 -25.43 4.55
N LEU A 413 -9.19 -24.14 4.20
CA LEU A 413 -9.78 -23.61 2.96
C LEU A 413 -9.20 -24.30 1.72
N HIS A 414 -7.87 -24.49 1.68
CA HIS A 414 -7.21 -25.28 0.64
C HIS A 414 -7.68 -26.75 0.63
N MET A 415 -7.78 -27.39 1.79
CA MET A 415 -8.28 -28.77 1.91
C MET A 415 -9.70 -28.91 1.36
N TRP A 416 -10.59 -27.97 1.70
CA TRP A 416 -11.99 -27.99 1.27
C TRP A 416 -12.16 -27.69 -0.23
N ALA A 417 -11.40 -26.74 -0.78
CA ALA A 417 -11.39 -26.48 -2.22
C ALA A 417 -10.92 -27.71 -3.00
N ALA A 418 -9.81 -28.33 -2.55
CA ALA A 418 -9.28 -29.54 -3.16
C ALA A 418 -10.27 -30.72 -3.11
N ALA A 419 -10.99 -30.88 -2.00
CA ALA A 419 -12.02 -31.91 -1.86
C ALA A 419 -13.19 -31.74 -2.85
N LYS A 420 -13.47 -30.51 -3.29
CA LYS A 420 -14.46 -30.21 -4.33
C LYS A 420 -13.91 -30.29 -5.76
N GLY A 421 -12.61 -30.55 -5.92
CA GLY A 421 -11.92 -30.49 -7.20
C GLY A 421 -11.70 -29.06 -7.72
N GLU A 422 -11.85 -28.06 -6.85
CA GLU A 422 -11.59 -26.66 -7.17
C GLU A 422 -10.09 -26.40 -7.06
N ARG A 423 -9.50 -25.82 -8.11
CA ARG A 423 -8.10 -25.36 -8.11
C ARG A 423 -8.00 -24.02 -8.81
N VAL A 424 -7.51 -23.02 -8.10
CA VAL A 424 -7.27 -21.69 -8.65
C VAL A 424 -5.84 -21.62 -9.16
N ARG A 425 -5.68 -21.23 -10.43
CA ARG A 425 -4.37 -20.96 -11.00
C ARG A 425 -3.96 -19.52 -10.65
N PRO A 426 -2.90 -19.31 -9.86
CA PRO A 426 -2.42 -17.96 -9.53
C PRO A 426 -1.99 -17.21 -10.80
N LEU A 427 -2.08 -15.88 -10.75
CA LEU A 427 -1.42 -15.00 -11.71
C LEU A 427 0.10 -15.14 -11.62
N SER A 428 0.84 -14.79 -12.67
CA SER A 428 2.25 -14.44 -12.52
C SER A 428 2.41 -13.09 -11.79
N ALA A 429 3.61 -12.76 -11.31
CA ALA A 429 3.90 -11.43 -10.75
C ALA A 429 3.61 -10.31 -11.77
N ASP A 430 4.04 -10.49 -13.02
CA ASP A 430 3.77 -9.53 -14.09
C ASP A 430 2.27 -9.37 -14.37
N GLU A 431 1.51 -10.46 -14.36
CA GLU A 431 0.04 -10.41 -14.53
C GLU A 431 -0.63 -9.69 -13.35
N LEU A 432 -0.20 -9.96 -12.11
CA LEU A 432 -0.70 -9.31 -10.91
C LEU A 432 -0.47 -7.79 -10.98
N PHE A 433 0.78 -7.35 -11.20
CA PHE A 433 1.08 -5.92 -11.23
C PHE A 433 0.56 -5.22 -12.49
N ALA A 434 0.38 -5.93 -13.61
CA ALA A 434 -0.36 -5.39 -14.74
C ALA A 434 -1.84 -5.15 -14.42
N GLN A 435 -2.47 -6.03 -13.64
CA GLN A 435 -3.85 -5.87 -13.18
C GLN A 435 -3.97 -4.79 -12.10
N ALA A 436 -2.99 -4.67 -11.21
CA ALA A 436 -2.95 -3.70 -10.12
C ALA A 436 -2.59 -2.29 -10.57
N SER A 437 -1.95 -2.14 -11.74
CA SER A 437 -1.47 -0.86 -12.26
C SER A 437 -2.61 0.16 -12.43
N GLY A 438 -2.38 1.39 -11.98
CA GLY A 438 -3.32 2.49 -12.07
C GLY A 438 -2.97 3.62 -11.12
N VAL A 439 -3.67 4.74 -11.25
CA VAL A 439 -3.52 5.91 -10.39
C VAL A 439 -4.86 6.34 -9.81
N THR A 440 -4.90 6.54 -8.49
CA THR A 440 -6.09 6.97 -7.77
C THR A 440 -5.73 8.08 -6.78
N ASP A 441 -6.45 9.19 -6.86
CA ASP A 441 -6.51 10.17 -5.77
C ASP A 441 -7.67 9.79 -4.84
N PHE A 442 -7.36 9.39 -3.61
CA PHE A 442 -8.37 9.06 -2.61
C PHE A 442 -8.96 10.28 -1.89
N GLY A 443 -8.54 11.49 -2.27
CA GLY A 443 -9.01 12.75 -1.73
C GLY A 443 -8.30 13.16 -0.43
N SER A 444 -8.69 14.31 0.11
CA SER A 444 -8.08 14.89 1.31
C SER A 444 -8.48 14.20 2.63
N GLY A 445 -9.60 13.47 2.65
CA GLY A 445 -10.06 12.72 3.83
C GLY A 445 -9.08 11.60 4.19
N PRO A 446 -8.96 10.55 3.35
CA PRO A 446 -7.92 9.53 3.49
C PRO A 446 -6.52 10.11 3.35
N GLY A 447 -6.36 11.15 2.52
CA GLY A 447 -5.09 11.85 2.35
C GLY A 447 -4.03 11.04 1.60
N LEU A 448 -4.43 10.24 0.61
CA LEU A 448 -3.54 9.38 -0.17
C LEU A 448 -3.74 9.59 -1.68
N VAL A 449 -2.65 9.78 -2.42
CA VAL A 449 -2.59 9.43 -3.85
C VAL A 449 -1.84 8.12 -3.94
N SER A 450 -2.40 7.11 -4.60
CA SER A 450 -1.69 5.87 -4.91
C SER A 450 -1.45 5.77 -6.41
N HIS A 451 -0.22 5.43 -6.80
CA HIS A 451 0.13 5.12 -8.18
C HIS A 451 0.90 3.79 -8.21
N GLN A 452 0.21 2.75 -8.67
CA GLN A 452 0.78 1.43 -8.89
C GLN A 452 1.19 1.31 -10.36
N THR A 453 2.43 0.92 -10.62
CA THR A 453 2.91 0.62 -11.99
C THR A 453 3.26 -0.86 -12.09
N ARG A 454 3.77 -1.32 -13.22
CA ARG A 454 4.34 -2.67 -13.29
C ARG A 454 5.64 -2.82 -12.51
N ALA A 455 6.38 -1.74 -12.34
CA ALA A 455 7.76 -1.80 -11.83
C ALA A 455 7.95 -1.18 -10.44
N ALA A 456 6.96 -0.46 -9.91
CA ALA A 456 7.03 0.18 -8.59
C ALA A 456 5.65 0.59 -8.11
N TRP A 457 5.52 0.76 -6.80
CA TRP A 457 4.47 1.52 -6.15
C TRP A 457 4.98 2.90 -5.73
N ALA A 458 4.13 3.92 -5.79
CA ALA A 458 4.42 5.22 -5.21
C ALA A 458 3.17 5.87 -4.61
N GLY A 459 3.35 6.61 -3.51
CA GLY A 459 2.26 7.26 -2.79
C GLY A 459 2.57 8.70 -2.38
N ALA A 460 1.56 9.56 -2.38
CA ALA A 460 1.65 10.88 -1.74
C ALA A 460 0.68 10.93 -0.56
N VAL A 461 1.22 11.02 0.66
CA VAL A 461 0.45 11.03 1.90
C VAL A 461 0.39 12.45 2.45
N SER A 462 -0.83 12.96 2.63
CA SER A 462 -1.11 14.28 3.18
C SER A 462 -1.89 14.24 4.50
N LYS A 463 -2.12 13.04 5.06
CA LYS A 463 -2.83 12.85 6.31
C LYS A 463 -1.98 13.35 7.50
N PRO A 464 -2.52 14.14 8.42
CA PRO A 464 -1.77 14.61 9.59
C PRO A 464 -1.13 13.46 10.37
N GLY A 465 0.14 13.60 10.74
CA GLY A 465 0.92 12.57 11.44
C GLY A 465 1.65 11.58 10.51
N PHE A 466 1.28 11.53 9.23
CA PHE A 466 1.79 10.55 8.25
C PHE A 466 2.35 11.21 6.98
N VAL A 467 2.55 12.53 6.96
CA VAL A 467 2.83 13.30 5.74
C VAL A 467 4.16 12.89 5.11
N LYS A 468 4.14 12.30 3.92
CA LYS A 468 5.35 11.80 3.23
C LYS A 468 5.10 11.61 1.74
N PHE A 469 6.17 11.42 0.97
CA PHE A 469 6.09 10.83 -0.35
C PHE A 469 6.73 9.45 -0.29
N ALA A 470 5.97 8.41 -0.61
CA ALA A 470 6.40 7.03 -0.49
C ALA A 470 6.72 6.42 -1.86
N TRP A 471 7.68 5.50 -1.92
CA TRP A 471 8.11 4.85 -3.15
C TRP A 471 8.73 3.48 -2.89
N GLN A 472 8.13 2.42 -3.42
CA GLN A 472 8.67 1.06 -3.36
C GLN A 472 9.00 0.58 -4.78
N PRO A 473 10.25 0.75 -5.25
CA PRO A 473 10.68 0.15 -6.52
C PRO A 473 10.59 -1.37 -6.43
N ALA A 474 10.24 -2.01 -7.55
CA ALA A 474 9.94 -3.44 -7.65
C ALA A 474 8.80 -3.95 -6.73
N HIS A 475 8.02 -3.04 -6.14
CA HIS A 475 6.98 -3.34 -5.13
C HIS A 475 7.55 -3.98 -3.86
N ASP A 476 8.83 -3.71 -3.61
CA ASP A 476 9.64 -4.44 -2.66
C ASP A 476 9.27 -4.11 -1.20
N ASP A 477 8.59 -5.05 -0.56
CA ASP A 477 8.06 -4.91 0.81
C ASP A 477 9.18 -4.66 1.83
N TRP A 478 10.35 -5.25 1.60
CA TRP A 478 11.48 -5.27 2.54
C TRP A 478 12.65 -4.37 2.12
N LEU A 479 12.46 -3.45 1.16
CA LEU A 479 13.50 -2.49 0.80
C LEU A 479 13.45 -1.25 1.68
N PHE A 480 12.51 -0.34 1.43
CA PHE A 480 12.35 0.87 2.23
C PHE A 480 11.30 0.68 3.31
N LYS A 481 11.56 1.20 4.51
CA LYS A 481 10.55 1.34 5.56
C LYS A 481 9.60 2.46 5.15
N LEU A 482 8.29 2.22 5.13
CA LEU A 482 7.29 3.25 4.79
C LEU A 482 6.17 3.41 5.81
N SER A 483 6.07 2.48 6.75
CA SER A 483 4.94 2.39 7.67
C SER A 483 4.79 3.62 8.57
N GLY A 484 3.55 3.90 8.98
CA GLY A 484 3.20 4.85 10.04
C GLY A 484 4.04 6.12 10.11
N GLY A 485 4.83 6.30 11.19
CA GLY A 485 5.61 7.52 11.45
C GLY A 485 6.93 7.65 10.67
N THR A 486 7.29 6.70 9.82
CA THR A 486 8.59 6.68 9.13
C THR A 486 8.65 7.77 8.04
N PRO A 487 9.61 8.70 8.06
CA PRO A 487 9.77 9.71 7.01
C PRO A 487 10.18 9.07 5.67
N MET A 488 9.68 9.64 4.57
CA MET A 488 10.07 9.23 3.22
C MET A 488 10.00 10.41 2.26
N PHE A 489 11.15 10.69 1.62
CA PHE A 489 11.58 11.93 0.95
C PHE A 489 11.49 13.20 1.80
N LEU A 490 10.35 13.45 2.46
CA LEU A 490 10.23 14.50 3.46
C LEU A 490 10.99 14.11 4.74
N PRO A 491 11.64 15.06 5.44
CA PRO A 491 12.44 14.74 6.63
C PRO A 491 11.62 14.39 7.87
N ALA A 492 10.32 14.68 7.86
CA ALA A 492 9.42 14.38 8.97
C ALA A 492 7.96 14.20 8.50
N THR A 493 7.22 13.34 9.20
CA THR A 493 5.78 13.09 8.94
C THR A 493 4.82 14.05 9.64
N THR A 494 5.36 14.91 10.51
CA THR A 494 4.60 15.85 11.36
C THR A 494 4.32 17.20 10.69
N GLY A 495 4.81 17.42 9.47
CA GLY A 495 4.60 18.66 8.72
C GLY A 495 3.12 18.97 8.52
N LYS A 496 2.72 20.23 8.69
CA LYS A 496 1.31 20.63 8.57
C LYS A 496 0.98 20.99 7.13
N VAL A 497 0.09 20.23 6.50
CA VAL A 497 -0.36 20.49 5.12
C VAL A 497 -1.39 21.63 5.11
N ALA A 498 -0.96 22.81 4.68
CA ALA A 498 -1.84 23.96 4.48
C ALA A 498 -2.60 23.91 3.16
N ARG A 499 -2.01 23.30 2.13
CA ARG A 499 -2.66 23.05 0.82
C ARG A 499 -2.10 21.78 0.20
N ARG A 500 -2.99 21.01 -0.42
CA ARG A 500 -2.70 19.83 -1.23
C ARG A 500 -3.27 20.07 -2.62
N THR A 501 -2.43 19.94 -3.65
CA THR A 501 -2.88 19.95 -5.04
C THR A 501 -2.41 18.69 -5.72
N VAL A 502 -3.31 18.02 -6.45
CA VAL A 502 -3.03 16.76 -7.14
C VAL A 502 -3.58 16.82 -8.55
N ARG A 503 -2.80 16.30 -9.49
CA ARG A 503 -3.23 15.99 -10.84
C ARG A 503 -2.88 14.54 -11.15
N THR A 504 -3.88 13.77 -11.56
CA THR A 504 -3.71 12.39 -12.04
C THR A 504 -3.85 12.37 -13.55
N TYR A 505 -3.15 11.44 -14.19
CA TYR A 505 -3.15 11.18 -15.63
C TYR A 505 -3.46 9.70 -15.84
N THR A 506 -4.35 9.37 -16.76
CA THR A 506 -4.68 7.96 -17.05
C THR A 506 -4.36 7.59 -18.48
N SER A 507 -3.95 6.35 -18.72
CA SER A 507 -3.62 5.85 -20.05
C SER A 507 -4.75 6.05 -21.06
N ARG A 508 -6.02 5.92 -20.63
CA ARG A 508 -7.18 6.06 -21.51
C ARG A 508 -7.52 7.52 -21.84
N ARG A 509 -7.33 8.44 -20.90
CA ARG A 509 -7.65 9.87 -21.11
C ARG A 509 -6.45 10.64 -21.63
N ASP A 510 -5.27 10.42 -21.06
CA ASP A 510 -4.08 11.24 -21.27
C ASP A 510 -3.00 10.55 -22.10
N GLY A 511 -3.13 9.25 -22.37
CA GLY A 511 -2.17 8.43 -23.12
C GLY A 511 -1.04 7.86 -22.27
N PHE A 512 -1.04 8.08 -20.95
CA PHE A 512 -0.13 7.49 -19.97
C PHE A 512 -0.72 7.56 -18.55
N ASP A 513 -0.29 6.66 -17.67
CA ASP A 513 -0.61 6.72 -16.23
C ASP A 513 0.43 7.54 -15.47
N GLY A 514 -0.02 8.49 -14.64
CA GLY A 514 0.87 9.43 -13.97
C GLY A 514 0.21 10.16 -12.81
N SER A 515 1.02 10.64 -11.87
CA SER A 515 0.57 11.51 -10.80
C SER A 515 1.52 12.68 -10.60
N ALA A 516 0.98 13.83 -10.19
CA ALA A 516 1.72 15.03 -9.84
C ALA A 516 1.07 15.67 -8.62
N THR A 517 1.81 15.77 -7.51
CA THR A 517 1.33 16.29 -6.23
C THR A 517 2.22 17.42 -5.76
N VAL A 518 1.63 18.46 -5.17
CA VAL A 518 2.34 19.48 -4.37
C VAL A 518 1.67 19.64 -3.03
N LEU A 519 2.48 19.65 -1.98
CA LEU A 519 2.11 19.98 -0.61
C LEU A 519 2.71 21.33 -0.25
N ARG A 520 1.87 22.26 0.17
CA ARG A 520 2.30 23.47 0.91
C ARG A 520 2.32 23.11 2.39
N LEU A 521 3.51 23.07 2.96
CA LEU A 521 3.77 22.83 4.36
C LEU A 521 3.92 24.18 5.10
N ASP A 522 3.90 24.14 6.43
CA ASP A 522 4.26 25.29 7.27
C ASP A 522 5.75 25.65 7.16
N SER A 523 6.58 24.68 6.80
CA SER A 523 8.02 24.82 6.61
C SER A 523 8.47 25.10 5.16
N GLY A 524 7.56 25.05 4.17
CA GLY A 524 7.92 25.26 2.77
C GLY A 524 6.99 24.55 1.79
N TYR A 525 7.53 24.15 0.64
CA TYR A 525 6.80 23.43 -0.40
C TYR A 525 7.56 22.18 -0.80
N ALA A 526 6.83 21.11 -1.07
CA ALA A 526 7.39 19.91 -1.66
C ALA A 526 6.43 19.30 -2.68
N GLY A 527 7.00 18.76 -3.75
CA GLY A 527 6.28 18.16 -4.86
C GLY A 527 6.81 16.79 -5.22
N PHE A 528 5.93 15.98 -5.80
CA PHE A 528 6.22 14.61 -6.17
C PHE A 528 5.47 14.21 -7.45
N THR A 529 6.19 13.68 -8.44
CA THR A 529 5.58 13.06 -9.61
C THR A 529 5.96 11.60 -9.70
N THR A 530 5.01 10.75 -10.10
CA THR A 530 5.27 9.34 -10.43
C THR A 530 4.99 9.11 -11.92
N LEU A 531 5.96 8.53 -12.61
CA LEU A 531 5.95 8.27 -14.05
C LEU A 531 5.39 6.87 -14.36
N PRO A 532 4.94 6.60 -15.60
CA PRO A 532 4.40 5.29 -16.02
C PRO A 532 5.36 4.11 -15.82
N THR A 533 6.65 4.41 -15.77
CA THR A 533 7.76 3.45 -15.62
C THR A 533 8.00 3.04 -14.16
N GLY A 534 7.34 3.68 -13.19
CA GLY A 534 7.62 3.53 -11.76
C GLY A 534 8.74 4.44 -11.24
N ALA A 535 9.36 5.25 -12.12
CA ALA A 535 10.28 6.30 -11.69
C ALA A 535 9.53 7.44 -10.99
N VAL A 536 10.21 8.09 -10.05
CA VAL A 536 9.65 9.20 -9.27
C VAL A 536 10.54 10.43 -9.37
N VAL A 537 9.95 11.62 -9.23
CA VAL A 537 10.70 12.86 -9.04
C VAL A 537 10.16 13.55 -7.81
N TYR A 538 11.04 13.78 -6.84
CA TYR A 538 10.78 14.60 -5.66
C TYR A 538 11.49 15.95 -5.82
N ALA A 539 10.79 17.04 -5.48
CA ALA A 539 11.36 18.38 -5.47
C ALA A 539 10.89 19.15 -4.23
N THR A 540 11.77 19.91 -3.59
CA THR A 540 11.45 20.68 -2.39
C THR A 540 12.04 22.09 -2.46
N SER A 541 11.45 23.02 -1.73
CA SER A 541 12.01 24.35 -1.50
C SER A 541 13.10 24.37 -0.42
N GLY A 542 13.36 23.22 0.24
CA GLY A 542 14.14 23.14 1.47
C GLY A 542 13.26 23.40 2.69
N THR A 543 12.48 22.41 3.07
CA THR A 543 11.53 22.44 4.19
C THR A 543 12.26 22.37 5.54
N THR A 544 13.22 21.46 5.68
CA THR A 544 14.07 21.32 6.88
C THR A 544 15.43 20.71 6.51
N ALA A 545 16.34 20.54 7.47
CA ALA A 545 17.62 19.88 7.25
C ALA A 545 17.46 18.38 6.95
N GLY A 546 18.33 17.83 6.07
CA GLY A 546 18.30 16.41 5.69
C GLY A 546 17.18 16.06 4.72
N GLU A 547 17.10 16.77 3.59
CA GLU A 547 16.07 16.53 2.57
C GLU A 547 16.28 15.22 1.80
N GLY A 548 15.19 14.64 1.31
CA GLY A 548 15.21 13.34 0.63
C GLY A 548 15.53 12.18 1.57
N HIS A 549 14.94 12.20 2.77
CA HIS A 549 15.11 11.16 3.79
C HIS A 549 14.47 9.86 3.36
N LEU A 550 15.21 8.74 3.41
CA LEU A 550 14.69 7.39 3.19
C LEU A 550 15.25 6.48 4.29
N GLU A 551 14.50 5.46 4.69
CA GLU A 551 15.00 4.42 5.59
C GLU A 551 14.88 3.07 4.94
N VAL A 552 15.89 2.21 5.10
CA VAL A 552 15.91 0.84 4.59
C VAL A 552 15.72 -0.17 5.72
N HIS A 553 15.12 -1.32 5.43
CA HIS A 553 15.27 -2.48 6.32
C HIS A 553 16.69 -3.04 6.15
N ASN A 554 17.48 -3.18 7.21
CA ASN A 554 18.79 -3.83 7.14
C ASN A 554 18.86 -4.85 8.28
N LEU A 555 18.54 -6.11 7.96
CA LEU A 555 18.36 -7.19 8.93
C LEU A 555 19.12 -8.43 8.47
N THR A 556 19.43 -9.30 9.43
CA THR A 556 20.00 -10.62 9.20
C THR A 556 18.88 -11.67 9.16
N MET A 557 18.05 -11.62 8.12
CA MET A 557 16.88 -12.49 7.89
C MET A 557 17.00 -13.26 6.56
N PRO A 558 17.92 -14.24 6.45
CA PRO A 558 18.14 -14.98 5.21
C PRO A 558 16.88 -15.74 4.77
N GLY A 559 16.57 -15.66 3.48
CA GLY A 559 15.31 -16.14 2.90
C GLY A 559 14.34 -15.01 2.54
N MET A 560 14.60 -13.80 3.04
CA MET A 560 13.95 -12.57 2.59
C MET A 560 14.89 -11.79 1.66
N ALA A 561 14.33 -11.21 0.60
CA ALA A 561 15.13 -10.58 -0.45
C ALA A 561 15.94 -9.39 0.09
N GLY A 562 17.27 -9.48 0.00
CA GLY A 562 18.24 -8.47 0.42
C GLY A 562 18.27 -8.19 1.92
N LEU A 563 17.89 -9.15 2.76
CA LEU A 563 18.07 -9.11 4.22
C LEU A 563 19.08 -10.18 4.65
N ASP A 564 20.29 -10.11 4.09
CA ASP A 564 21.39 -11.04 4.31
C ASP A 564 22.42 -10.54 5.35
N GLY A 565 22.06 -9.52 6.13
CA GLY A 565 22.88 -8.97 7.22
C GLY A 565 23.73 -7.75 6.84
N ALA A 566 23.64 -7.27 5.59
CA ALA A 566 24.21 -6.00 5.18
C ALA A 566 23.50 -5.43 3.94
N ARG A 567 23.74 -4.15 3.63
CA ARG A 567 23.33 -3.51 2.37
C ARG A 567 24.51 -2.90 1.65
N THR A 568 24.51 -3.00 0.33
CA THR A 568 25.56 -2.47 -0.54
C THR A 568 25.13 -1.17 -1.21
N TYR A 569 25.96 -0.15 -1.05
CA TYR A 569 25.77 1.16 -1.66
C TYR A 569 26.88 1.45 -2.67
N ARG A 570 26.52 1.88 -3.88
CA ARG A 570 27.48 2.35 -4.88
C ARG A 570 27.21 3.80 -5.24
N PHE A 571 28.28 4.57 -5.35
CA PHE A 571 28.24 6.02 -5.56
C PHE A 571 29.48 6.47 -6.36
N GLU A 572 29.64 7.77 -6.58
CA GLU A 572 30.71 8.26 -7.47
C GLU A 572 32.11 7.96 -6.92
N GLU A 573 32.28 8.11 -5.61
CA GLU A 573 33.54 7.91 -4.91
C GLU A 573 33.86 6.44 -4.62
N GLY A 574 32.90 5.51 -4.69
CA GLY A 574 33.17 4.09 -4.48
C GLY A 574 31.94 3.22 -4.18
N GLU A 575 32.20 2.15 -3.45
CA GLU A 575 31.21 1.17 -2.99
C GLU A 575 31.48 0.86 -1.51
N VAL A 576 30.43 0.79 -0.71
CA VAL A 576 30.49 0.48 0.73
C VAL A 576 29.38 -0.53 1.07
N GLU A 577 29.73 -1.51 1.90
CA GLU A 577 28.78 -2.44 2.51
C GLU A 577 28.51 -2.01 3.95
N VAL A 578 27.25 -1.76 4.28
CA VAL A 578 26.78 -1.30 5.59
C VAL A 578 26.08 -2.45 6.29
N ARG A 579 26.66 -2.92 7.39
CA ARG A 579 26.15 -4.08 8.13
C ARG A 579 24.85 -3.77 8.87
N ALA A 580 23.99 -4.77 8.95
CA ALA A 580 22.79 -4.74 9.76
C ALA A 580 23.14 -4.64 11.24
N GLN A 581 22.34 -3.90 12.02
CA GLN A 581 22.59 -3.72 13.45
C GLN A 581 22.49 -5.03 14.23
N ASP A 582 21.68 -5.98 13.75
CA ASP A 582 21.50 -7.30 14.35
C ASP A 582 22.61 -8.30 13.98
N ALA A 583 23.51 -7.94 13.06
CA ALA A 583 24.67 -8.76 12.70
C ALA A 583 25.79 -8.68 13.76
N ASP A 584 25.81 -7.64 14.59
CA ASP A 584 26.80 -7.45 15.65
C ASP A 584 26.39 -8.20 16.92
N THR A 585 26.71 -9.48 16.98
CA THR A 585 26.39 -10.36 18.13
C THR A 585 27.31 -10.15 19.34
N SER A 586 27.81 -8.95 19.63
CA SER A 586 28.67 -8.75 20.80
C SER A 586 27.85 -8.78 22.09
N PRO A 587 28.06 -9.75 23.00
CA PRO A 587 27.25 -9.95 24.20
C PRO A 587 27.74 -9.04 25.35
N THR A 588 28.00 -7.77 25.07
CA THR A 588 28.33 -6.80 26.12
C THR A 588 27.04 -6.16 26.62
N ALA A 589 26.55 -6.70 27.74
CA ALA A 589 25.45 -6.19 28.56
C ALA A 589 25.24 -4.67 28.46
N ALA A 590 24.04 -4.23 28.06
CA ALA A 590 23.52 -2.86 28.27
C ALA A 590 24.56 -1.73 28.15
N ALA A 591 25.44 -1.81 27.14
CA ALA A 591 26.72 -1.09 27.19
C ALA A 591 26.54 0.40 26.88
N ALA A 592 27.14 1.23 27.75
CA ALA A 592 27.55 2.60 27.47
C ALA A 592 28.07 2.74 26.03
N ARG A 593 27.44 3.58 25.20
CA ARG A 593 27.91 3.85 23.82
C ARG A 593 29.30 4.48 23.89
N VAL A 594 30.23 4.02 23.07
CA VAL A 594 31.57 4.63 22.94
C VAL A 594 31.70 5.13 21.51
N ASP A 595 31.86 6.44 21.35
CA ASP A 595 32.05 7.06 20.04
C ASP A 595 33.52 7.40 19.88
N GLU A 596 34.20 6.78 18.91
CA GLU A 596 35.55 7.14 18.50
C GLU A 596 35.49 8.00 17.24
N VAL A 597 35.71 9.30 17.40
CA VAL A 597 35.59 10.30 16.34
C VAL A 597 36.98 10.70 15.89
N SER A 598 37.35 10.34 14.65
CA SER A 598 38.60 10.75 14.02
C SER A 598 38.36 11.93 13.07
N PHE A 599 39.34 12.81 12.92
CA PHE A 599 39.27 13.96 12.01
C PHE A 599 40.65 14.34 11.46
N SER A 600 40.68 15.22 10.46
CA SER A 600 41.93 15.79 9.94
C SER A 600 42.71 16.44 11.08
N ARG A 601 43.99 16.07 11.22
CA ARG A 601 44.85 16.58 12.28
C ARG A 601 44.80 18.11 12.36
N ALA A 602 44.56 18.62 13.57
CA ALA A 602 44.39 20.03 13.87
C ALA A 602 45.21 20.45 15.08
N THR A 603 45.72 21.68 15.04
CA THR A 603 46.41 22.34 16.15
C THR A 603 45.39 23.12 16.99
N VAL A 604 45.11 22.69 18.22
CA VAL A 604 44.08 23.32 19.07
C VAL A 604 44.55 23.47 20.51
N ARG A 605 44.04 24.49 21.20
CA ARG A 605 44.17 24.62 22.66
C ARG A 605 42.92 24.13 23.38
N HIS A 606 41.76 24.52 22.87
CA HIS A 606 40.47 24.13 23.41
C HIS A 606 39.79 23.17 22.43
N ILE A 607 39.15 22.15 22.98
CA ILE A 607 38.34 21.21 22.21
C ILE A 607 37.02 20.98 22.94
N ARG A 608 35.91 20.92 22.20
CA ARG A 608 34.59 20.72 22.80
C ARG A 608 33.74 19.74 22.02
N MET A 609 32.80 19.13 22.73
CA MET A 609 31.62 18.49 22.16
C MET A 609 30.49 19.50 22.24
N LEU A 610 29.91 19.84 21.09
CA LEU A 610 28.71 20.65 20.98
C LEU A 610 27.55 19.75 20.56
N GLY A 611 26.55 19.60 21.41
CA GLY A 611 25.34 18.86 21.11
C GLY A 611 24.60 19.44 19.89
N VAL A 612 23.98 18.55 19.12
CA VAL A 612 23.08 18.88 17.99
C VAL A 612 21.71 18.23 18.19
N ARG A 613 21.67 16.99 18.69
CA ARG A 613 20.43 16.28 19.02
C ARG A 613 20.62 15.49 20.31
N PRO A 614 19.90 15.79 21.40
CA PRO A 614 20.08 15.11 22.68
C PRO A 614 19.42 13.73 22.67
N ASP A 615 19.72 12.90 23.67
CA ASP A 615 18.77 11.87 24.06
C ASP A 615 17.47 12.54 24.56
N PRO A 616 16.28 12.16 24.06
CA PRO A 616 15.03 12.85 24.41
C PRO A 616 14.65 12.77 25.89
N THR A 617 15.17 11.78 26.63
CA THR A 617 14.84 11.58 28.06
C THR A 617 15.95 12.12 28.97
N TYR A 618 17.20 11.94 28.57
CA TYR A 618 18.35 12.12 29.45
C TYR A 618 19.34 13.20 29.01
N GLY A 619 19.18 13.79 27.82
CA GLY A 619 20.06 14.86 27.35
C GLY A 619 21.42 14.35 26.88
N TYR A 620 22.48 14.91 27.47
CA TYR A 620 23.87 14.49 27.23
C TYR A 620 24.53 14.14 28.56
N SER A 621 25.19 12.97 28.61
CA SER A 621 26.02 12.58 29.77
C SER A 621 27.21 11.73 29.35
N LEU A 622 28.40 12.11 29.85
CA LEU A 622 29.67 11.49 29.50
C LEU A 622 30.38 10.98 30.76
N TYR A 623 30.74 9.70 30.76
CA TYR A 623 31.73 9.12 31.66
C TYR A 623 33.14 9.57 31.30
N ALA A 624 33.44 9.77 30.00
CA ALA A 624 34.75 10.26 29.58
C ALA A 624 34.67 11.10 28.29
N PHE A 625 35.51 12.13 28.23
CA PHE A 625 35.88 12.90 27.06
C PHE A 625 37.40 12.84 26.93
N GLU A 626 37.87 11.99 26.01
CA GLU A 626 39.30 11.73 25.81
C GLU A 626 39.75 12.38 24.50
N VAL A 627 40.95 12.99 24.47
CA VAL A 627 41.48 13.71 23.29
C VAL A 627 42.86 13.19 22.95
N ARG A 628 43.11 12.80 21.70
CA ARG A 628 44.38 12.12 21.30
C ARG A 628 44.97 12.65 20.00
N ASP A 629 46.27 12.45 19.88
CA ASP A 629 47.04 12.48 18.64
C ASP A 629 47.43 11.03 18.27
N GLY A 630 46.75 10.45 17.28
CA GLY A 630 46.84 9.05 16.89
C GLY A 630 45.96 8.12 17.74
N ALA A 631 45.62 6.95 17.18
CA ALA A 631 44.78 5.95 17.85
C ALA A 631 45.39 5.44 19.18
N ASP A 632 46.71 5.27 19.22
CA ASP A 632 47.46 4.82 20.41
C ASP A 632 48.02 6.00 21.24
N GLY A 633 47.62 7.23 20.95
CA GLY A 633 48.09 8.43 21.63
C GLY A 633 47.65 8.52 23.09
N THR A 634 48.44 9.21 23.92
CA THR A 634 48.04 9.54 25.30
C THR A 634 46.82 10.46 25.29
N ASP A 635 45.89 10.22 26.21
CA ASP A 635 44.74 11.11 26.43
C ASP A 635 45.20 12.46 27.02
N LEU A 636 45.13 13.50 26.19
CA LEU A 636 45.51 14.87 26.49
C LEU A 636 44.46 15.61 27.32
N ALA A 637 43.23 15.11 27.39
CA ALA A 637 42.16 15.71 28.18
C ALA A 637 42.24 15.29 29.66
N ARG A 638 42.91 14.17 29.97
CA ARG A 638 42.97 13.65 31.34
C ARG A 638 43.60 14.64 32.31
N GLY A 639 42.83 15.00 33.35
CA GLY A 639 43.22 15.97 34.37
C GLY A 639 43.28 17.43 33.88
N ALA A 640 42.84 17.71 32.66
CA ALA A 640 42.76 19.06 32.11
C ALA A 640 41.57 19.84 32.69
N THR A 641 41.55 21.15 32.48
CA THR A 641 40.43 21.99 32.95
C THR A 641 39.25 21.83 32.00
N ALA A 642 38.09 21.39 32.52
CA ALA A 642 36.86 21.26 31.75
C ALA A 642 35.78 22.26 32.20
N THR A 643 34.95 22.72 31.26
CA THR A 643 33.79 23.58 31.49
C THR A 643 32.60 23.08 30.67
N SER A 644 31.37 23.42 31.04
CA SER A 644 30.18 22.99 30.32
C SER A 644 29.09 24.06 30.30
N SER A 645 28.15 23.94 29.37
CA SER A 645 26.97 24.80 29.27
C SER A 645 26.02 24.68 30.47
N SER A 646 25.97 23.50 31.09
CA SER A 646 25.09 23.15 32.20
C SER A 646 25.58 21.87 32.89
N ASN A 647 25.23 21.68 34.16
CA ASN A 647 25.45 20.43 34.86
C ASN A 647 24.40 20.15 35.94
N ASP A 648 24.05 18.88 36.14
CA ASP A 648 23.27 18.45 37.32
C ASP A 648 24.15 18.58 38.59
N PRO A 649 23.59 18.85 39.77
CA PRO A 649 24.38 18.94 41.01
C PRO A 649 25.20 17.66 41.27
N GLY A 650 26.51 17.82 41.44
CA GLY A 650 27.45 16.71 41.62
C GLY A 650 27.82 15.94 40.34
N LYS A 651 27.48 16.48 39.15
CA LYS A 651 27.78 15.92 37.83
C LYS A 651 28.49 16.94 36.93
N GLY A 652 29.50 17.61 37.49
CA GLY A 652 30.26 18.67 36.81
C GLY A 652 31.14 18.16 35.65
N PRO A 653 31.60 19.07 34.78
CA PRO A 653 32.40 18.73 33.59
C PRO A 653 33.75 18.09 33.91
N GLU A 654 34.33 18.37 35.08
CA GLU A 654 35.58 17.77 35.56
C GLU A 654 35.52 16.24 35.66
N LEU A 655 34.32 15.69 35.86
CA LEU A 655 34.10 14.25 35.97
C LEU A 655 34.14 13.51 34.62
N ALA A 656 34.18 14.22 33.49
CA ALA A 656 34.38 13.60 32.19
C ALA A 656 35.87 13.50 31.82
N VAL A 657 36.77 14.09 32.60
CA VAL A 657 38.21 14.16 32.31
C VAL A 657 39.08 13.66 33.46
N ASP A 658 38.48 13.08 34.50
CA ASP A 658 39.17 12.58 35.70
C ASP A 658 39.78 11.17 35.52
N GLY A 659 39.36 10.44 34.47
CA GLY A 659 39.80 9.08 34.18
C GLY A 659 39.06 7.99 34.97
N ASP A 660 37.98 8.33 35.68
CA ASP A 660 37.15 7.38 36.42
C ASP A 660 35.81 7.13 35.70
N LEU A 661 35.62 5.92 35.16
CA LEU A 661 34.39 5.56 34.45
C LEU A 661 33.17 5.34 35.39
N ALA A 662 33.32 5.55 36.71
CA ALA A 662 32.21 5.57 37.66
C ALA A 662 31.62 6.98 37.89
N THR A 663 32.34 8.04 37.53
CA THR A 663 31.92 9.44 37.62
C THR A 663 31.51 9.97 36.25
N ARG A 664 30.67 11.00 36.19
CA ARG A 664 30.18 11.51 34.90
C ARG A 664 29.79 12.97 34.94
N TRP A 665 30.01 13.66 33.83
CA TRP A 665 29.31 14.90 33.53
C TRP A 665 27.90 14.60 33.05
N ALA A 666 26.94 15.45 33.41
CA ALA A 666 25.58 15.36 32.90
C ALA A 666 24.93 16.74 32.86
N VAL A 667 24.23 17.06 31.77
CA VAL A 667 23.42 18.28 31.71
C VAL A 667 22.34 18.29 32.81
N ALA A 668 22.01 19.47 33.31
CA ALA A 668 20.97 19.61 34.33
C ALA A 668 19.64 19.04 33.84
N LYS A 669 18.85 18.45 34.73
CA LYS A 669 17.57 17.80 34.37
C LYS A 669 16.62 18.71 33.58
N ALA A 670 16.56 19.98 33.95
CA ALA A 670 15.70 20.98 33.29
C ALA A 670 16.19 21.36 31.88
N GLU A 671 17.46 21.11 31.55
CA GLU A 671 18.08 21.46 30.27
C GLU A 671 18.28 20.24 29.35
N ARG A 672 17.83 19.04 29.73
CA ARG A 672 17.95 17.84 28.88
C ARG A 672 17.38 17.98 27.47
N PRO A 673 16.26 18.70 27.23
CA PRO A 673 15.75 18.91 25.87
C PRO A 673 16.62 19.86 25.03
N ARG A 674 17.59 20.57 25.65
CA ARG A 674 18.41 21.59 24.99
C ARG A 674 19.43 20.94 24.07
N ALA A 675 19.25 21.17 22.76
CA ALA A 675 20.10 20.59 21.73
C ALA A 675 21.56 21.05 21.79
N ASP A 676 21.81 22.33 22.06
CA ASP A 676 23.12 23.00 21.98
C ASP A 676 23.95 22.93 23.28
N SER A 677 23.72 21.93 24.13
CA SER A 677 24.55 21.73 25.32
C SER A 677 25.96 21.30 24.94
N TRP A 678 26.98 21.76 25.68
CA TRP A 678 28.38 21.51 25.35
C TRP A 678 29.25 21.21 26.58
N LEU A 679 30.35 20.47 26.34
CA LEU A 679 31.46 20.29 27.27
C LEU A 679 32.77 20.62 26.55
N THR A 680 33.56 21.51 27.13
CA THR A 680 34.84 22.04 26.60
C THR A 680 36.00 21.65 27.52
N VAL A 681 37.13 21.28 26.93
CA VAL A 681 38.40 20.98 27.63
C VAL A 681 39.49 21.96 27.16
N ASP A 682 40.21 22.60 28.08
CA ASP A 682 41.43 23.37 27.81
C ASP A 682 42.67 22.49 28.00
N LEU A 683 43.37 22.17 26.90
CA LEU A 683 44.54 21.30 26.86
C LEU A 683 45.84 21.98 27.35
N GLY A 684 45.78 23.27 27.70
CA GLY A 684 46.92 24.09 28.11
C GLY A 684 47.57 24.81 26.91
N PRO A 685 48.80 24.48 26.50
CA PRO A 685 49.33 24.98 25.23
C PRO A 685 48.66 24.28 24.04
N GLU A 686 48.68 24.91 22.87
CA GLU A 686 48.22 24.29 21.62
C GLU A 686 48.87 22.92 21.39
N ARG A 687 48.05 21.93 21.02
CA ARG A 687 48.45 20.54 20.74
C ARG A 687 47.91 20.12 19.38
N GLU A 688 48.68 19.26 18.71
CA GLU A 688 48.16 18.47 17.59
C GLU A 688 47.19 17.42 18.14
N VAL A 689 46.03 17.29 17.51
CA VAL A 689 45.02 16.27 17.83
C VAL A 689 44.36 15.79 16.55
N ASP A 690 43.96 14.52 16.51
CA ASP A 690 43.22 13.95 15.37
C ASP A 690 42.08 13.01 15.79
N ARG A 691 41.83 12.88 17.10
CA ARG A 691 40.84 11.96 17.64
C ARG A 691 40.22 12.45 18.95
N VAL A 692 38.92 12.21 19.09
CA VAL A 692 38.17 12.30 20.35
C VAL A 692 37.47 10.97 20.61
N THR A 693 37.53 10.48 21.85
CA THR A 693 36.74 9.33 22.30
C THR A 693 35.75 9.79 23.36
N LEU A 694 34.45 9.61 23.09
CA LEU A 694 33.37 9.92 24.03
C LEU A 694 32.77 8.63 24.58
N ARG A 695 32.79 8.49 25.91
CA ARG A 695 32.15 7.35 26.60
C ARG A 695 30.86 7.83 27.24
N TRP A 696 29.74 7.42 26.69
CA TRP A 696 28.41 7.87 27.11
C TRP A 696 27.86 7.04 28.26
N GLU A 697 27.02 7.66 29.07
CA GLU A 697 26.06 6.91 29.90
C GLU A 697 24.87 6.44 29.02
N ALA A 698 23.80 5.89 29.62
CA ALA A 698 22.56 5.59 28.90
C ALA A 698 22.01 6.82 28.15
N ALA A 699 22.34 8.02 28.63
CA ALA A 699 22.06 9.33 28.02
C ALA A 699 23.00 9.72 26.86
N ALA A 700 23.09 8.89 25.82
CA ALA A 700 23.98 9.14 24.69
C ALA A 700 23.40 10.19 23.72
N GLY A 701 24.14 11.27 23.45
CA GLY A 701 23.71 12.31 22.50
C GLY A 701 23.49 11.72 21.12
N ARG A 702 22.36 11.99 20.47
CA ARG A 702 22.03 11.39 19.16
C ARG A 702 22.80 12.02 18.00
N ALA A 703 23.21 13.29 18.13
CA ALA A 703 24.11 13.96 17.21
C ALA A 703 24.89 15.07 17.93
N TYR A 704 26.14 15.31 17.53
CA TYR A 704 26.99 16.36 18.08
C TYR A 704 28.11 16.74 17.10
N ARG A 705 28.81 17.85 17.37
CA ARG A 705 30.03 18.26 16.69
C ARG A 705 31.21 18.24 17.65
N VAL A 706 32.37 17.84 17.17
CA VAL A 706 33.65 18.07 17.84
C VAL A 706 34.24 19.34 17.23
N GLN A 707 34.56 20.32 18.07
CA GLN A 707 35.07 21.61 17.62
C GLN A 707 36.39 21.94 18.29
N GLY A 708 37.30 22.54 17.54
CA GLY A 708 38.60 23.03 17.99
C GLY A 708 38.64 24.55 18.08
N SER A 709 39.49 25.06 18.96
CA SER A 709 39.73 26.51 19.08
C SER A 709 41.12 26.81 19.65
N ALA A 710 41.74 27.88 19.18
CA ALA A 710 42.98 28.42 19.75
C ALA A 710 42.74 29.35 20.95
N ASP A 711 41.59 30.03 20.99
CA ASP A 711 41.28 31.10 21.95
C ASP A 711 40.08 30.80 22.88
N GLY A 712 39.32 29.74 22.61
CA GLY A 712 38.11 29.36 23.33
C GLY A 712 36.87 30.19 22.94
N GLU A 713 37.02 31.16 22.04
CA GLU A 713 35.96 32.06 21.59
C GLU A 713 35.53 31.75 20.15
N ARG A 714 36.48 31.54 19.25
CA ARG A 714 36.26 31.16 17.85
C ARG A 714 36.44 29.67 17.68
N TRP A 715 35.37 28.99 17.25
CA TRP A 715 35.32 27.54 17.14
C TRP A 715 35.24 27.11 15.68
N GLU A 716 36.03 26.11 15.33
CA GLU A 716 36.00 25.44 14.03
C GLU A 716 35.51 24.01 14.20
N ASP A 717 34.63 23.56 13.30
CA ASP A 717 34.18 22.17 13.27
C ASP A 717 35.31 21.26 12.80
N LEU A 718 35.67 20.29 13.64
CA LEU A 718 36.66 19.26 13.31
C LEU A 718 35.97 17.98 12.83
N ALA A 719 34.86 17.61 13.47
CA ALA A 719 34.05 16.44 13.12
C ALA A 719 32.58 16.61 13.51
N ALA A 720 31.72 15.78 12.93
CA ALA A 720 30.33 15.60 13.34
C ALA A 720 30.05 14.11 13.62
N TRP A 721 29.07 13.86 14.48
CA TRP A 721 28.53 12.53 14.77
C TRP A 721 27.01 12.52 14.57
N PRO A 722 26.41 11.44 14.03
CA PRO A 722 27.08 10.25 13.52
C PRO A 722 28.00 10.55 12.33
N VAL A 723 29.05 9.73 12.15
CA VAL A 723 29.86 9.77 10.93
C VAL A 723 29.10 8.96 9.87
N PRO A 724 28.88 9.49 8.66
CA PRO A 724 28.18 8.74 7.63
C PRO A 724 29.03 7.57 7.13
N ASP A 725 28.39 6.43 6.88
CA ASP A 725 28.98 5.28 6.19
C ASP A 725 29.28 5.60 4.71
N VAL A 726 28.45 6.47 4.12
CA VAL A 726 28.61 6.98 2.76
C VAL A 726 28.46 8.50 2.79
N SER A 727 29.39 9.22 2.17
CA SER A 727 29.23 10.63 1.83
C SER A 727 29.67 10.85 0.39
N SER A 728 28.74 11.30 -0.46
CA SER A 728 28.93 11.39 -1.91
C SER A 728 28.53 12.76 -2.43
N ARG A 729 29.39 13.34 -3.27
CA ARG A 729 29.11 14.59 -4.01
C ARG A 729 28.84 14.31 -5.50
N GLY A 730 28.74 13.04 -5.85
CA GLY A 730 28.58 12.57 -7.23
C GLY A 730 27.20 12.78 -7.83
N GLY A 731 26.20 13.11 -7.01
CA GLY A 731 24.82 13.30 -7.45
C GLY A 731 24.11 12.00 -7.87
N TRP A 732 24.59 10.82 -7.45
CA TRP A 732 23.88 9.56 -7.62
C TRP A 732 24.21 8.53 -6.52
N LEU A 733 23.27 7.61 -6.30
CA LEU A 733 23.38 6.50 -5.35
C LEU A 733 22.64 5.27 -5.89
N ASP A 734 23.31 4.12 -5.91
CA ASP A 734 22.76 2.78 -6.11
C ASP A 734 22.61 2.08 -4.77
N ILE A 735 21.46 1.46 -4.53
CA ILE A 735 21.11 0.73 -3.31
C ILE A 735 20.83 -0.71 -3.72
N ASP A 736 21.76 -1.62 -3.45
CA ASP A 736 21.72 -3.05 -3.78
C ASP A 736 21.49 -3.40 -5.27
N GLY A 737 21.54 -2.44 -6.20
CA GLY A 737 21.02 -2.64 -7.57
C GLY A 737 19.48 -2.70 -7.64
N ARG A 738 18.78 -2.45 -6.53
CA ARG A 738 17.31 -2.51 -6.40
C ARG A 738 16.68 -1.14 -6.57
N ALA A 739 17.31 -0.10 -6.04
CA ALA A 739 16.87 1.29 -6.15
C ALA A 739 18.01 2.23 -6.54
N GLY A 740 17.75 3.14 -7.47
CA GLY A 740 18.71 4.15 -7.90
C GLY A 740 18.20 5.57 -7.70
N LEU A 741 19.06 6.46 -7.20
CA LEU A 741 18.78 7.88 -7.03
C LEU A 741 19.74 8.70 -7.90
N VAL A 742 19.22 9.75 -8.53
CA VAL A 742 20.00 10.85 -9.10
C VAL A 742 19.58 12.13 -8.40
N VAL A 743 20.54 12.82 -7.77
CA VAL A 743 20.29 14.02 -6.96
C VAL A 743 20.89 15.23 -7.67
N ARG A 744 20.03 16.18 -8.01
CA ARG A 744 20.45 17.44 -8.65
C ARG A 744 20.81 18.46 -7.58
N GLY A 745 22.00 19.03 -7.69
CA GLY A 745 22.50 20.01 -6.74
C GLY A 745 23.26 19.42 -5.55
N SER A 746 23.63 18.13 -5.59
CA SER A 746 24.53 17.56 -4.58
C SER A 746 25.90 18.24 -4.65
N ASP A 747 26.38 18.73 -3.51
CA ASP A 747 27.64 19.45 -3.36
C ASP A 747 28.29 19.19 -2.00
N ALA A 748 29.29 19.99 -1.62
CA ALA A 748 30.00 19.80 -0.35
C ALA A 748 29.16 20.16 0.88
N ASP A 749 28.17 21.05 0.72
CA ASP A 749 27.28 21.48 1.80
C ASP A 749 26.02 20.59 1.88
N HIS A 750 25.70 19.89 0.78
CA HIS A 750 24.55 18.99 0.64
C HIS A 750 24.94 17.66 -0.04
N PRO A 751 25.85 16.84 0.54
CA PRO A 751 26.17 15.53 0.00
C PRO A 751 25.00 14.55 0.15
N ILE A 752 25.01 13.50 -0.67
CA ILE A 752 24.22 12.30 -0.38
C ILE A 752 24.91 11.58 0.78
N ALA A 753 24.17 11.21 1.82
CA ALA A 753 24.71 10.53 2.99
C ALA A 753 23.95 9.25 3.36
N VAL A 754 24.66 8.26 3.91
CA VAL A 754 24.07 7.05 4.51
C VAL A 754 24.57 6.89 5.93
N TYR A 755 23.65 6.58 6.86
CA TYR A 755 23.88 6.37 8.29
C TYR A 755 23.15 5.10 8.73
N GLY A 756 23.83 3.96 8.70
CA GLY A 756 23.21 2.66 8.92
C GLY A 756 22.02 2.46 7.98
N ASP A 757 20.82 2.49 8.56
CA ASP A 757 19.56 2.28 7.85
C ASP A 757 18.98 3.56 7.21
N THR A 758 19.58 4.73 7.44
CA THR A 758 19.05 6.02 6.96
C THR A 758 19.84 6.54 5.77
N ILE A 759 19.15 7.02 4.75
CA ILE A 759 19.71 7.67 3.57
C ILE A 759 19.17 9.09 3.52
N LEU A 760 20.05 10.07 3.32
CA LEU A 760 19.69 11.45 3.06
C LEU A 760 20.17 11.82 1.67
N ALA A 761 19.25 12.20 0.77
CA ALA A 761 19.63 12.63 -0.58
C ALA A 761 20.40 13.97 -0.56
N ALA A 762 20.10 14.83 0.40
CA ALA A 762 20.80 16.09 0.65
C ALA A 762 20.97 16.28 2.16
N ASP A 763 22.08 15.79 2.71
CA ASP A 763 22.45 15.95 4.11
C ASP A 763 23.03 17.35 4.35
N GLY A 764 22.48 18.09 5.31
CA GLY A 764 22.87 19.47 5.56
C GLY A 764 21.68 20.39 5.85
N PRO A 765 21.90 21.72 5.87
CA PRO A 765 20.84 22.70 6.07
C PRO A 765 19.73 22.60 5.02
N ALA A 766 18.57 23.18 5.33
CA ALA A 766 17.44 23.21 4.41
C ALA A 766 17.81 23.93 3.10
N ALA A 767 17.72 23.22 1.99
CA ALA A 767 17.99 23.75 0.66
C ALA A 767 17.06 23.12 -0.39
N PRO A 768 16.78 23.81 -1.52
CA PRO A 768 16.05 23.21 -2.61
C PRO A 768 16.82 22.02 -3.20
N VAL A 769 16.17 20.88 -3.31
CA VAL A 769 16.72 19.69 -3.96
C VAL A 769 15.72 19.09 -4.94
N VAL A 770 16.24 18.48 -6.00
CA VAL A 770 15.48 17.64 -6.93
C VAL A 770 16.11 16.24 -6.93
N VAL A 771 15.31 15.23 -6.62
CA VAL A 771 15.71 13.82 -6.57
C VAL A 771 14.91 13.05 -7.60
N GLU A 772 15.59 12.33 -8.48
CA GLU A 772 14.99 11.42 -9.45
C GLU A 772 15.24 9.97 -8.98
N GLY A 773 14.18 9.23 -8.66
CA GLY A 773 14.22 7.82 -8.27
C GLY A 773 13.94 6.90 -9.45
N TYR A 774 14.78 5.89 -9.64
CA TYR A 774 14.72 4.93 -10.74
C TYR A 774 14.61 3.50 -10.21
N ALA A 775 13.57 2.78 -10.64
CA ALA A 775 13.42 1.36 -10.34
C ALA A 775 14.36 0.52 -11.23
N GLY A 776 15.25 -0.26 -10.61
CA GLY A 776 16.13 -1.21 -11.31
C GLY A 776 17.20 -0.62 -12.23
N ALA A 777 17.61 0.64 -12.04
CA ALA A 777 18.69 1.24 -12.80
C ALA A 777 20.08 0.80 -12.28
N SER A 778 20.96 0.34 -13.17
CA SER A 778 22.34 0.00 -12.79
C SER A 778 23.16 1.22 -12.35
N ALA A 779 24.17 1.01 -11.52
CA ALA A 779 25.13 2.06 -11.13
C ALA A 779 25.75 2.81 -12.34
N ASN A 780 26.08 2.09 -13.43
CA ASN A 780 26.59 2.72 -14.65
C ASN A 780 25.55 3.62 -15.34
N THR A 781 24.29 3.19 -15.33
CA THR A 781 23.17 3.99 -15.85
C THR A 781 22.98 5.24 -15.01
N LEU A 782 22.98 5.11 -13.68
CA LEU A 782 22.82 6.23 -12.75
C LEU A 782 23.94 7.26 -12.89
N ARG A 783 25.20 6.82 -12.94
CA ARG A 783 26.36 7.68 -13.21
C ARG A 783 26.21 8.44 -14.53
N ALA A 784 25.72 7.77 -15.58
CA ALA A 784 25.50 8.42 -16.87
C ALA A 784 24.37 9.47 -16.79
N LEU A 785 23.26 9.14 -16.13
CA LEU A 785 22.11 10.04 -15.92
C LEU A 785 22.46 11.28 -15.09
N ALA A 786 23.28 11.12 -14.05
CA ALA A 786 23.76 12.23 -13.22
C ALA A 786 24.57 13.27 -14.03
N ARG A 787 25.26 12.82 -15.09
CA ARG A 787 26.06 13.68 -15.98
C ARG A 787 25.26 14.34 -17.09
N ILE A 788 24.00 13.95 -17.32
CA ILE A 788 23.12 14.61 -18.28
C ILE A 788 22.78 16.00 -17.76
N ALA A 789 22.86 17.00 -18.64
CA ALA A 789 22.49 18.37 -18.32
C ALA A 789 21.01 18.44 -17.90
N SER A 790 20.76 18.96 -16.70
CA SER A 790 19.41 19.13 -16.17
C SER A 790 18.63 20.24 -16.88
N PRO A 791 17.31 20.11 -17.02
CA PRO A 791 16.46 21.21 -17.47
C PRO A 791 16.51 22.39 -16.50
N ARG A 792 16.25 23.61 -17.00
CA ARG A 792 16.31 24.83 -16.20
C ARG A 792 15.12 25.73 -16.50
N ALA A 793 14.40 26.14 -15.46
CA ALA A 793 13.38 27.17 -15.58
C ALA A 793 13.98 28.58 -15.43
N GLY A 794 13.39 29.56 -16.12
CA GLY A 794 13.75 30.97 -15.96
C GLY A 794 13.34 31.56 -14.60
N SER A 795 12.36 30.94 -13.93
CA SER A 795 11.93 31.29 -12.56
C SER A 795 12.44 30.27 -11.55
N LYS A 796 13.00 30.76 -10.44
CA LYS A 796 13.44 29.91 -9.31
C LYS A 796 12.29 29.25 -8.54
N ALA A 797 11.06 29.74 -8.72
CA ALA A 797 9.86 29.14 -8.14
C ALA A 797 9.49 27.80 -8.81
N ILE A 798 9.97 27.56 -10.04
CA ILE A 798 9.72 26.35 -10.79
C ILE A 798 10.92 25.41 -10.69
N GLN A 799 10.74 24.27 -10.03
CA GLN A 799 11.69 23.15 -10.11
C GLN A 799 11.31 22.23 -11.26
N VAL A 800 12.31 21.68 -11.95
CA VAL A 800 12.10 20.90 -13.19
C VAL A 800 12.99 19.67 -13.21
N ALA A 801 12.43 18.55 -13.67
CA ALA A 801 13.20 17.36 -14.02
C ALA A 801 12.77 16.82 -15.39
N PHE A 802 13.72 16.23 -16.11
CA PHE A 802 13.45 15.55 -17.37
C PHE A 802 13.91 14.09 -17.23
N THR A 803 12.96 13.23 -16.89
CA THR A 803 13.19 11.87 -16.41
C THR A 803 12.45 10.90 -17.34
N GLN A 804 13.16 9.96 -17.94
CA GLN A 804 12.58 8.94 -18.84
C GLN A 804 11.56 9.52 -19.84
N GLU A 805 12.00 10.55 -20.58
CA GLU A 805 11.24 11.26 -21.60
C GLU A 805 10.05 12.11 -21.10
N HIS A 806 9.79 12.15 -19.80
CA HIS A 806 8.74 12.97 -19.21
C HIS A 806 9.32 14.23 -18.56
N LEU A 807 8.60 15.34 -18.68
CA LEU A 807 8.96 16.63 -18.08
C LEU A 807 8.09 16.87 -16.84
N SER A 808 8.72 16.86 -15.66
CA SER A 808 8.07 17.22 -14.39
C SER A 808 8.31 18.69 -14.09
N LEU A 809 7.25 19.44 -13.80
CA LEU A 809 7.28 20.86 -13.44
C LEU A 809 6.62 21.04 -12.08
N PHE A 810 7.29 21.69 -11.13
CA PHE A 810 6.77 21.94 -9.79
C PHE A 810 6.79 23.44 -9.49
N ASN A 811 5.62 24.05 -9.30
CA ASN A 811 5.52 25.40 -8.77
C ASN A 811 5.52 25.36 -7.24
N LEU A 812 6.70 25.56 -6.66
CA LEU A 812 6.94 25.53 -5.22
C LEU A 812 6.76 26.93 -4.60
N SER A 813 5.68 27.61 -5.00
CA SER A 813 5.33 28.95 -4.51
C SER A 813 3.83 29.17 -4.36
N GLY A 814 3.46 30.31 -3.79
CA GLY A 814 2.08 30.73 -3.56
C GLY A 814 1.41 31.44 -4.73
N ASP A 815 2.14 31.72 -5.82
CA ASP A 815 1.68 32.50 -6.97
C ASP A 815 1.71 31.65 -8.24
N ALA A 816 0.81 31.93 -9.19
CA ALA A 816 0.90 31.36 -10.53
C ALA A 816 2.14 31.89 -11.26
N VAL A 817 2.82 31.03 -12.02
CA VAL A 817 4.08 31.37 -12.69
C VAL A 817 4.01 31.04 -14.17
N THR A 818 4.23 32.06 -15.01
CA THR A 818 4.55 31.92 -16.42
C THR A 818 6.06 32.05 -16.60
N THR A 819 6.71 31.05 -17.21
CA THR A 819 8.16 31.08 -17.42
C THR A 819 8.58 30.27 -18.65
N THR A 820 9.86 30.36 -18.98
CA THR A 820 10.48 29.50 -19.99
C THR A 820 11.24 28.37 -19.31
N VAL A 821 11.24 27.19 -19.91
CA VAL A 821 11.97 26.01 -19.43
C VAL A 821 12.87 25.51 -20.55
N ASP A 822 14.19 25.61 -20.36
CA ASP A 822 15.15 24.99 -21.24
C ASP A 822 15.23 23.50 -20.94
N VAL A 823 14.97 22.67 -21.95
CA VAL A 823 14.96 21.21 -21.87
C VAL A 823 16.07 20.67 -22.78
N PRO A 824 17.25 20.35 -22.22
CA PRO A 824 18.34 19.74 -22.97
C PRO A 824 17.95 18.37 -23.53
N GLN A 825 18.30 18.10 -24.77
CA GLN A 825 18.05 16.81 -25.42
C GLN A 825 19.24 16.41 -26.29
N SER A 826 19.62 15.13 -26.20
CA SER A 826 20.73 14.59 -26.99
C SER A 826 20.28 14.12 -28.37
N GLY A 827 21.23 14.01 -29.31
CA GLY A 827 20.96 13.50 -30.67
C GLY A 827 20.28 14.51 -31.61
N ALA A 828 19.74 14.02 -32.73
CA ALA A 828 19.11 14.83 -33.78
C ALA A 828 17.58 14.88 -33.69
N ARG A 829 16.97 13.99 -32.89
CA ARG A 829 15.53 13.93 -32.65
C ARG A 829 15.17 14.90 -31.52
N ARG A 830 13.96 15.46 -31.54
CA ARG A 830 13.46 16.40 -30.53
C ARG A 830 12.09 15.98 -30.06
N LEU A 831 11.98 15.61 -28.79
CA LEU A 831 10.71 15.39 -28.12
C LEU A 831 10.01 16.72 -27.88
N VAL A 832 8.70 16.76 -28.15
CA VAL A 832 7.88 17.95 -27.98
C VAL A 832 6.61 17.61 -27.20
N PHE A 833 6.29 18.46 -26.22
CA PHE A 833 5.18 18.31 -25.26
C PHE A 833 3.99 19.16 -25.70
N GLN A 834 2.81 18.91 -25.12
CA GLN A 834 1.63 19.75 -25.34
C GLN A 834 1.92 21.19 -24.92
N GLY A 835 1.55 22.17 -25.77
CA GLY A 835 1.86 23.59 -25.55
C GLY A 835 2.87 24.18 -26.54
N ASP A 836 3.37 25.37 -26.22
CA ASP A 836 4.27 26.16 -27.06
C ASP A 836 5.74 25.91 -26.72
N GLN A 837 6.56 25.68 -27.74
CA GLN A 837 7.99 25.47 -27.59
C GLN A 837 8.79 25.91 -28.81
N THR A 838 10.07 26.22 -28.61
CA THR A 838 11.01 26.59 -29.68
C THR A 838 12.23 25.67 -29.65
N LEU A 839 12.64 25.15 -30.80
CA LEU A 839 13.87 24.35 -30.90
C LEU A 839 15.10 25.23 -30.70
N THR A 840 16.06 24.70 -29.97
CA THR A 840 17.40 25.27 -29.78
C THR A 840 18.45 24.29 -30.32
N ASP A 841 19.72 24.72 -30.38
CA ASP A 841 20.80 23.84 -30.82
C ASP A 841 20.96 22.61 -29.91
N GLY A 842 20.67 22.77 -28.61
CA GLY A 842 20.83 21.74 -27.58
C GLY A 842 19.54 21.06 -27.12
N GLY A 843 18.37 21.41 -27.65
CA GLY A 843 17.09 20.85 -27.18
C GLY A 843 15.89 21.72 -27.57
N THR A 844 15.08 22.08 -26.57
CA THR A 844 13.90 22.95 -26.73
C THR A 844 13.77 23.93 -25.57
N THR A 845 13.22 25.12 -25.83
CA THR A 845 12.71 26.02 -24.79
C THR A 845 11.18 25.93 -24.78
N TYR A 846 10.61 25.42 -23.69
CA TYR A 846 9.17 25.24 -23.46
C TYR A 846 8.57 26.43 -22.72
N GLN A 847 7.37 26.87 -23.11
CA GLN A 847 6.62 27.89 -22.39
C GLN A 847 5.75 27.21 -21.34
N ALA A 848 6.07 27.42 -20.07
CA ALA A 848 5.36 26.83 -18.95
C ALA A 848 4.43 27.86 -18.29
N GLU A 849 3.20 27.45 -18.04
CA GLU A 849 2.24 28.13 -17.18
C GLU A 849 1.83 27.13 -16.10
N VAL A 850 2.17 27.42 -14.85
CA VAL A 850 1.91 26.53 -13.71
C VAL A 850 1.26 27.33 -12.60
N GLU A 851 0.07 26.93 -12.19
CA GLU A 851 -0.68 27.58 -11.12
C GLU A 851 0.03 27.46 -9.77
N ALA A 852 -0.38 28.31 -8.82
CA ALA A 852 0.19 28.36 -7.48
C ALA A 852 0.10 26.98 -6.78
N SER A 853 1.22 26.49 -6.28
CA SER A 853 1.30 25.21 -5.55
C SER A 853 0.78 24.02 -6.37
N GLU A 854 1.11 23.97 -7.66
CA GLU A 854 0.76 22.86 -8.56
C GLU A 854 1.98 22.19 -9.17
N ALA A 855 1.79 20.95 -9.62
CA ALA A 855 2.75 20.25 -10.44
C ALA A 855 2.10 19.69 -11.71
N LEU A 856 2.91 19.63 -12.78
CA LEU A 856 2.54 19.04 -14.06
C LEU A 856 3.52 17.93 -14.40
N LEU A 857 3.00 16.84 -14.96
CA LEU A 857 3.78 15.77 -15.58
C LEU A 857 3.42 15.73 -17.06
N LEU A 858 4.38 16.04 -17.94
CA LEU A 858 4.15 16.14 -19.37
C LEU A 858 4.82 14.98 -20.11
N ALA A 859 4.01 14.18 -20.81
CA ALA A 859 4.48 13.18 -21.76
C ALA A 859 4.71 13.79 -23.15
N PRO A 860 5.70 13.30 -23.93
CA PRO A 860 5.93 13.78 -25.28
C PRO A 860 4.74 13.39 -26.18
N ARG A 861 4.22 14.35 -26.95
CA ARG A 861 3.14 14.09 -27.92
C ARG A 861 3.69 13.73 -29.29
N PHE A 862 4.81 14.36 -29.67
CA PHE A 862 5.50 14.07 -30.91
C PHE A 862 7.02 14.01 -30.73
N THR A 863 7.67 13.31 -31.64
CA THR A 863 9.10 13.44 -31.91
C THR A 863 9.30 14.12 -33.25
N LEU A 864 10.11 15.17 -33.29
CA LEU A 864 10.55 15.84 -34.50
C LEU A 864 11.92 15.29 -34.92
N ALA A 865 12.05 14.92 -36.20
CA ALA A 865 13.29 14.41 -36.76
C ALA A 865 13.61 15.06 -38.11
N PRO A 866 14.90 15.22 -38.47
CA PRO A 866 15.26 15.62 -39.82
C PRO A 866 14.83 14.57 -40.85
N VAL A 867 14.43 15.02 -42.03
CA VAL A 867 14.16 14.13 -43.18
C VAL A 867 15.48 13.50 -43.63
N ALA A 868 15.44 12.27 -44.18
CA ALA A 868 16.64 11.59 -44.64
C ALA A 868 17.45 12.47 -45.64
N GLY A 869 18.75 12.61 -45.40
CA GLY A 869 19.63 13.48 -46.17
C GLY A 869 19.60 14.97 -45.80
N ALA A 870 18.68 15.40 -44.92
CA ALA A 870 18.74 16.72 -44.29
C ALA A 870 19.68 16.67 -43.06
N GLY A 871 20.34 17.79 -42.75
CA GLY A 871 21.19 17.95 -41.58
C GLY A 871 20.40 18.01 -40.26
N ARG A 872 20.81 18.85 -39.31
CA ARG A 872 20.04 19.08 -38.07
C ARG A 872 18.80 19.93 -38.33
N LEU A 873 17.78 19.79 -37.49
CA LEU A 873 16.65 20.73 -37.46
C LEU A 873 17.17 22.12 -37.02
N PRO A 874 16.72 23.22 -37.65
CA PRO A 874 17.23 24.55 -37.33
C PRO A 874 16.71 25.04 -35.97
N SER A 875 17.61 25.70 -35.22
CA SER A 875 17.22 26.54 -34.08
C SER A 875 16.23 27.63 -34.52
N GLY A 876 15.24 27.92 -33.67
CA GLY A 876 14.17 28.86 -33.97
C GLY A 876 12.96 28.29 -34.73
N LEU A 877 12.92 26.96 -34.97
CA LEU A 877 11.68 26.28 -35.34
C LEU A 877 10.72 26.32 -34.13
N ARG A 878 9.55 26.95 -34.31
CA ARG A 878 8.51 27.03 -33.29
C ARG A 878 7.49 25.90 -33.50
N VAL A 879 7.05 25.33 -32.38
CA VAL A 879 6.17 24.17 -32.32
C VAL A 879 5.08 24.48 -31.31
N ARG A 880 3.82 24.43 -31.72
CA ARG A 880 2.67 24.42 -30.82
C ARG A 880 1.95 23.09 -30.97
N VAL A 881 2.01 22.27 -29.94
CA VAL A 881 1.32 20.99 -29.87
C VAL A 881 -0.05 21.23 -29.26
N MET A 882 -1.11 21.00 -30.03
CA MET A 882 -2.48 21.17 -29.55
C MET A 882 -2.94 19.95 -28.75
N ASP A 883 -2.70 18.77 -29.31
CA ASP A 883 -3.07 17.45 -28.78
C ASP A 883 -2.15 16.36 -29.37
N GLY A 884 -2.38 15.10 -29.03
CA GLY A 884 -1.61 13.95 -29.52
C GLY A 884 -1.75 13.63 -31.02
N ALA A 885 -2.59 14.37 -31.76
CA ALA A 885 -2.83 14.21 -33.19
C ALA A 885 -2.48 15.47 -34.02
N THR A 886 -2.49 16.65 -33.42
CA THR A 886 -2.39 17.94 -34.12
C THR A 886 -1.24 18.80 -33.60
N VAL A 887 -0.36 19.24 -34.52
CA VAL A 887 0.76 20.15 -34.24
C VAL A 887 0.81 21.30 -35.25
N GLN A 888 1.15 22.49 -34.78
CA GLN A 888 1.39 23.69 -35.58
C GLN A 888 2.88 24.02 -35.57
N LEU A 889 3.45 24.28 -36.75
CA LEU A 889 4.87 24.52 -36.96
C LEU A 889 5.09 25.87 -37.65
N SER A 890 6.02 26.68 -37.16
CA SER A 890 6.34 27.99 -37.73
C SER A 890 7.79 28.42 -37.44
N GLY A 891 8.19 29.63 -37.87
CA GLY A 891 9.55 30.14 -37.61
C GLY A 891 10.56 29.73 -38.68
N ALA A 892 11.61 29.00 -38.29
CA ALA A 892 12.70 28.63 -39.20
C ALA A 892 12.23 27.71 -40.34
N SER A 893 12.60 28.04 -41.59
CA SER A 893 12.25 27.24 -42.76
C SER A 893 12.97 25.89 -42.73
N CYS A 894 12.23 24.78 -42.81
CA CYS A 894 12.81 23.44 -42.88
C CYS A 894 11.82 22.41 -43.43
N ARG A 895 12.33 21.21 -43.72
CA ARG A 895 11.52 19.99 -43.83
C ARG A 895 11.73 19.16 -42.58
N VAL A 896 10.65 18.80 -41.91
CA VAL A 896 10.69 18.07 -40.64
C VAL A 896 9.76 16.87 -40.71
N ARG A 897 10.22 15.73 -40.21
CA ARG A 897 9.37 14.57 -39.96
C ARG A 897 8.81 14.70 -38.56
N VAL A 898 7.49 14.63 -38.44
CA VAL A 898 6.76 14.57 -37.17
C VAL A 898 6.34 13.12 -36.96
N GLU A 899 6.69 12.55 -35.82
CA GLU A 899 6.38 11.16 -35.46
C GLU A 899 5.55 11.16 -34.17
N GLY A 900 4.50 10.35 -34.11
CA GLY A 900 3.65 10.21 -32.92
C GLY A 900 2.79 8.96 -33.03
N GLN A 901 2.65 8.20 -31.94
CA GLN A 901 1.82 6.99 -31.88
C GLN A 901 2.08 6.01 -33.05
N HIS A 902 3.37 5.76 -33.35
CA HIS A 902 3.84 4.92 -34.46
C HIS A 902 3.44 5.38 -35.87
N ARG A 903 2.92 6.60 -36.01
CA ARG A 903 2.67 7.27 -37.29
C ARG A 903 3.69 8.36 -37.53
N SER A 904 3.89 8.72 -38.79
CA SER A 904 4.75 9.85 -39.14
C SER A 904 4.33 10.54 -40.41
N GLU A 905 4.58 11.84 -40.50
CA GLU A 905 4.34 12.65 -41.69
C GLU A 905 5.43 13.72 -41.83
N VAL A 906 5.68 14.18 -43.05
CA VAL A 906 6.69 15.22 -43.33
C VAL A 906 6.01 16.55 -43.60
N ALA A 907 6.33 17.56 -42.80
CA ALA A 907 5.89 18.93 -42.99
C ALA A 907 6.97 19.79 -43.65
N VAL A 908 6.54 20.78 -44.43
CA VAL A 908 7.41 21.82 -45.03
C VAL A 908 7.08 23.16 -44.39
N VAL A 909 7.93 23.60 -43.47
CA VAL A 909 7.79 24.87 -42.76
C VAL A 909 8.44 25.98 -43.58
N ARG A 910 7.72 27.07 -43.82
CA ARG A 910 8.23 28.25 -44.53
C ARG A 910 8.19 29.46 -43.61
N ARG A 911 9.28 30.22 -43.57
CA ARG A 911 9.38 31.45 -42.77
C ARG A 911 8.19 32.38 -43.01
N GLY A 912 7.61 32.88 -41.92
CA GLY A 912 6.45 33.77 -41.94
C GLY A 912 5.11 33.09 -42.19
N ARG A 913 5.05 31.74 -42.27
CA ARG A 913 3.81 30.97 -42.36
C ARG A 913 3.74 29.94 -41.24
N GLU A 914 2.53 29.75 -40.74
CA GLU A 914 2.19 28.63 -39.86
C GLU A 914 1.76 27.43 -40.72
N THR A 915 2.20 26.23 -40.32
CA THR A 915 1.88 24.96 -40.98
C THR A 915 1.24 24.05 -39.95
N THR A 916 -0.05 23.78 -40.09
CA THR A 916 -0.76 22.79 -39.27
C THR A 916 -0.60 21.41 -39.89
N LEU A 917 -0.17 20.45 -39.09
CA LEU A 917 -0.07 19.05 -39.44
C LEU A 917 -0.97 18.24 -38.52
N ARG A 918 -1.72 17.29 -39.09
CA ARG A 918 -2.56 16.36 -38.33
C ARG A 918 -2.20 14.93 -38.72
N LEU A 919 -1.71 14.15 -37.77
CA LEU A 919 -1.53 12.72 -37.97
C LEU A 919 -2.92 12.05 -37.99
N HIS A 920 -3.12 11.18 -38.97
CA HIS A 920 -4.33 10.37 -39.08
C HIS A 920 -4.15 9.01 -38.38
N ASP A 921 -5.25 8.37 -38.00
CA ASP A 921 -5.28 7.08 -37.30
C ASP A 921 -4.48 7.05 -35.98
N VAL A 922 -4.53 8.16 -35.23
CA VAL A 922 -3.95 8.33 -33.89
C VAL A 922 -4.98 8.96 -32.94
N THR A 923 -4.76 8.82 -31.63
CA THR A 923 -5.65 9.37 -30.59
C THR A 923 -5.23 10.79 -30.21
N ALA A 924 -6.19 11.73 -30.15
CA ALA A 924 -5.93 13.13 -29.83
C ALA A 924 -5.85 13.36 -28.30
N PHE A 925 -4.90 12.72 -27.63
CA PHE A 925 -4.73 12.89 -26.18
C PHE A 925 -4.34 14.33 -25.79
N PRO A 926 -4.80 14.86 -24.64
CA PRO A 926 -5.80 14.25 -23.75
C PRO A 926 -7.22 14.32 -24.33
N LEU A 927 -8.08 13.37 -23.95
CA LEU A 927 -9.49 13.31 -24.38
C LEU A 927 -10.40 14.12 -23.45
N ASP A 928 -11.37 14.83 -24.02
CA ASP A 928 -12.37 15.64 -23.28
C ASP A 928 -13.52 14.84 -22.65
N ASP A 929 -13.43 13.51 -22.64
CA ASP A 929 -14.50 12.63 -22.15
C ASP A 929 -14.35 12.36 -20.65
N LEU A 930 -15.18 13.02 -19.85
CA LEU A 930 -15.14 12.97 -18.38
C LEU A 930 -15.56 11.60 -17.82
N ALA A 931 -16.25 10.78 -18.62
CA ALA A 931 -16.73 9.46 -18.20
C ALA A 931 -15.63 8.40 -18.24
N LEU A 932 -14.57 8.59 -19.03
CA LEU A 932 -13.54 7.57 -19.23
C LEU A 932 -12.88 7.16 -17.91
N ASP A 933 -12.77 5.85 -17.70
CA ASP A 933 -12.19 5.22 -16.49
C ASP A 933 -12.85 5.62 -15.17
N ARG A 934 -14.08 6.14 -15.21
CA ARG A 934 -14.80 6.47 -13.99
C ARG A 934 -15.43 5.24 -13.35
N THR A 935 -15.50 5.30 -12.02
CA THR A 935 -16.29 4.37 -11.22
C THR A 935 -17.74 4.43 -11.65
N VAL A 936 -18.36 3.25 -11.78
CA VAL A 936 -19.75 3.12 -12.18
C VAL A 936 -20.53 2.21 -11.24
N PHE A 937 -21.83 2.49 -11.08
CA PHE A 937 -22.78 1.67 -10.33
C PHE A 937 -23.88 1.13 -11.25
N PRO A 938 -24.46 -0.05 -10.96
CA PRO A 938 -24.16 -0.92 -9.81
C PRO A 938 -22.78 -1.59 -9.91
N THR A 939 -22.14 -1.76 -8.76
CA THR A 939 -20.93 -2.58 -8.57
C THR A 939 -21.32 -4.05 -8.35
N SER A 940 -20.34 -4.92 -8.08
CA SER A 940 -20.62 -6.29 -7.66
C SER A 940 -21.36 -6.33 -6.30
N PRO A 941 -22.37 -7.21 -6.13
CA PRO A 941 -22.95 -8.10 -7.14
C PRO A 941 -23.86 -7.36 -8.13
N LEU A 942 -23.85 -7.79 -9.40
CA LEU A 942 -24.64 -7.15 -10.45
C LEU A 942 -26.09 -7.66 -10.49
N PRO A 943 -27.07 -6.81 -10.87
CA PRO A 943 -28.45 -7.23 -11.10
C PRO A 943 -28.57 -8.35 -12.13
N ALA A 944 -29.57 -9.22 -11.96
CA ALA A 944 -29.80 -10.34 -12.85
C ALA A 944 -29.93 -9.90 -14.32
N GLY A 945 -29.10 -10.48 -15.18
CA GLY A 945 -29.09 -10.15 -16.61
C GLY A 945 -28.34 -8.88 -16.97
N MET A 946 -27.75 -8.15 -16.03
CA MET A 946 -26.82 -7.05 -16.31
C MET A 946 -25.41 -7.60 -16.62
N SER A 947 -24.59 -6.87 -17.38
CA SER A 947 -23.13 -7.09 -17.42
C SER A 947 -22.41 -5.91 -16.75
N ASP A 948 -21.09 -5.99 -16.58
CA ASP A 948 -20.33 -4.91 -15.93
C ASP A 948 -20.55 -3.55 -16.65
N PRO A 949 -21.05 -2.51 -15.96
CA PRO A 949 -21.27 -1.19 -16.56
C PRO A 949 -19.98 -0.48 -16.97
N SER A 950 -18.82 -0.87 -16.44
CA SER A 950 -17.54 -0.22 -16.78
C SER A 950 -17.19 -0.36 -18.27
N ALA A 951 -17.73 -1.39 -18.94
CA ALA A 951 -17.63 -1.59 -20.38
C ALA A 951 -18.26 -0.46 -21.23
N ALA A 952 -19.03 0.44 -20.63
CA ALA A 952 -19.57 1.63 -21.30
C ALA A 952 -18.59 2.82 -21.25
N VAL A 953 -17.63 2.81 -20.33
CA VAL A 953 -16.75 3.93 -20.01
C VAL A 953 -15.27 3.56 -20.12
N ASP A 954 -14.97 2.42 -20.73
CA ASP A 954 -13.62 1.89 -20.87
C ASP A 954 -12.89 2.35 -22.15
N GLY A 955 -13.56 3.15 -22.99
CA GLY A 955 -13.04 3.64 -24.25
C GLY A 955 -12.83 2.56 -25.33
N ASN A 956 -13.23 1.31 -25.10
CA ASN A 956 -13.05 0.22 -26.04
C ASN A 956 -14.34 -0.06 -26.82
N PRO A 957 -14.38 0.21 -28.14
CA PRO A 957 -15.61 0.00 -28.92
C PRO A 957 -15.99 -1.48 -29.11
N ALA A 958 -15.13 -2.43 -28.73
CA ALA A 958 -15.40 -3.86 -28.80
C ALA A 958 -16.06 -4.44 -27.53
N THR A 959 -16.03 -3.70 -26.42
CA THR A 959 -16.76 -4.06 -25.20
C THR A 959 -18.12 -3.37 -25.19
N SER A 960 -19.03 -3.86 -24.36
CA SER A 960 -20.34 -3.24 -24.22
C SER A 960 -21.02 -3.64 -22.91
N TRP A 961 -21.76 -2.69 -22.35
CA TRP A 961 -22.64 -2.91 -21.24
C TRP A 961 -24.00 -3.44 -21.72
N ARG A 962 -24.46 -4.54 -21.11
CA ARG A 962 -25.81 -5.08 -21.22
C ARG A 962 -26.61 -4.60 -19.99
N PRO A 963 -27.57 -3.66 -20.14
CA PRO A 963 -28.22 -3.04 -18.98
C PRO A 963 -29.10 -3.96 -18.13
N GLY A 964 -29.60 -5.06 -18.69
CA GLY A 964 -30.60 -5.90 -18.02
C GLY A 964 -31.97 -5.22 -17.90
N PRO A 965 -32.94 -5.84 -17.19
CA PRO A 965 -34.25 -5.24 -16.91
C PRO A 965 -34.09 -3.94 -16.10
N ASP A 966 -34.78 -2.87 -16.50
CA ASP A 966 -34.75 -1.55 -15.85
C ASP A 966 -33.34 -0.94 -15.69
N GLY A 967 -32.42 -1.30 -16.60
CA GLY A 967 -31.01 -0.97 -16.50
C GLY A 967 -30.73 0.51 -16.24
N ARG A 968 -30.07 0.78 -15.12
CA ARG A 968 -29.60 2.08 -14.69
C ARG A 968 -28.11 1.99 -14.42
N MET A 969 -27.34 2.92 -14.97
CA MET A 969 -25.92 3.08 -14.69
C MET A 969 -25.68 4.47 -14.10
N VAL A 970 -24.89 4.55 -13.04
CA VAL A 970 -24.39 5.80 -12.48
C VAL A 970 -22.90 5.89 -12.78
N VAL A 971 -22.42 7.07 -13.14
CA VAL A 971 -20.99 7.40 -13.25
C VAL A 971 -20.63 8.37 -12.13
N ASP A 972 -19.62 8.05 -11.31
CA ASP A 972 -19.01 8.98 -10.36
C ASP A 972 -17.82 9.69 -11.03
N LEU A 973 -17.95 11.00 -11.26
CA LEU A 973 -16.89 11.82 -11.84
C LEU A 973 -15.74 12.11 -10.86
N GLY A 974 -15.89 11.74 -9.59
CA GLY A 974 -14.94 11.96 -8.49
C GLY A 974 -15.08 13.33 -7.83
N GLU A 975 -15.50 14.34 -8.59
CA GLU A 975 -15.77 15.69 -8.11
C GLU A 975 -16.90 16.36 -8.90
N ARG A 976 -17.36 17.52 -8.44
CA ARG A 976 -18.41 18.28 -9.12
C ARG A 976 -17.86 19.01 -10.34
N LEU A 977 -18.20 18.54 -11.53
CA LEU A 977 -17.71 19.09 -12.80
C LEU A 977 -18.84 19.75 -13.61
N PRO A 978 -18.54 20.79 -14.42
CA PRO A 978 -19.48 21.32 -15.40
C PRO A 978 -19.76 20.28 -16.49
N LEU A 979 -21.02 20.18 -16.90
CA LEU A 979 -21.52 19.23 -17.88
C LEU A 979 -22.29 19.98 -18.98
N ARG A 980 -21.85 19.78 -20.21
CA ARG A 980 -22.37 20.34 -21.46
C ARG A 980 -23.15 19.33 -22.29
N SER A 981 -22.81 18.04 -22.21
CA SER A 981 -23.55 17.03 -22.96
C SER A 981 -23.37 15.61 -22.41
N VAL A 982 -24.41 14.80 -22.59
CA VAL A 982 -24.35 13.33 -22.50
C VAL A 982 -24.56 12.75 -23.89
N GLU A 983 -23.69 11.85 -24.30
CA GLU A 983 -23.84 11.08 -25.53
C GLU A 983 -23.66 9.59 -25.23
N VAL A 984 -24.59 8.76 -25.71
CA VAL A 984 -24.47 7.30 -25.63
C VAL A 984 -24.52 6.68 -27.02
N THR A 985 -23.73 5.64 -27.22
CA THR A 985 -23.69 4.86 -28.45
C THR A 985 -24.07 3.41 -28.18
N TRP A 986 -24.96 2.88 -29.02
CA TRP A 986 -25.48 1.52 -28.95
C TRP A 986 -25.02 0.66 -30.12
N THR A 987 -25.06 -0.67 -29.94
CA THR A 987 -24.80 -1.66 -30.99
C THR A 987 -25.85 -1.62 -32.13
N ASP A 988 -27.12 -1.41 -31.79
CA ASP A 988 -28.27 -1.48 -32.70
C ASP A 988 -28.82 -0.08 -33.04
N ALA A 989 -29.29 0.10 -34.28
CA ALA A 989 -29.99 1.30 -34.74
C ALA A 989 -31.35 1.53 -34.06
N GLY A 990 -31.94 0.48 -33.47
CA GLY A 990 -33.14 0.54 -32.62
C GLY A 990 -32.86 0.90 -31.16
N ALA A 991 -31.89 1.79 -30.89
CA ALA A 991 -31.50 2.15 -29.52
C ALA A 991 -32.71 2.66 -28.68
N PRO A 992 -32.79 2.31 -27.39
CA PRO A 992 -33.86 2.80 -26.52
C PRO A 992 -33.71 4.31 -26.25
N ALA A 993 -34.75 4.93 -25.71
CA ALA A 993 -34.62 6.24 -25.09
C ALA A 993 -33.98 6.10 -23.70
N LEU A 994 -33.34 7.16 -23.24
CA LEU A 994 -32.75 7.23 -21.90
C LEU A 994 -33.27 8.45 -21.15
N SER A 995 -33.53 8.30 -19.85
CA SER A 995 -33.61 9.43 -18.93
C SER A 995 -32.24 9.67 -18.29
N VAL A 996 -31.83 10.94 -18.24
CA VAL A 996 -30.59 11.38 -17.59
C VAL A 996 -30.94 12.07 -16.28
N GLU A 997 -30.24 11.70 -15.22
CA GLU A 997 -30.33 12.33 -13.91
C GLU A 997 -28.93 12.74 -13.46
N VAL A 998 -28.85 13.76 -12.61
CA VAL A 998 -27.58 14.20 -12.03
C VAL A 998 -27.70 14.35 -10.51
N SER A 999 -26.58 14.22 -9.80
CA SER A 999 -26.52 14.36 -8.34
C SER A 999 -25.16 14.92 -7.90
N ASP A 1000 -25.15 15.61 -6.76
CA ASP A 1000 -23.92 16.08 -6.13
C ASP A 1000 -23.43 15.09 -5.04
N ASP A 1001 -24.33 14.29 -4.45
CA ASP A 1001 -24.06 13.36 -3.34
C ASP A 1001 -24.19 11.88 -3.71
N GLY A 1002 -24.73 11.57 -4.88
CA GLY A 1002 -24.93 10.21 -5.38
C GLY A 1002 -26.13 9.50 -4.76
N VAL A 1003 -26.90 10.19 -3.91
CA VAL A 1003 -28.08 9.67 -3.20
C VAL A 1003 -29.35 10.35 -3.72
N ALA A 1004 -29.37 11.69 -3.73
CA ALA A 1004 -30.50 12.47 -4.21
C ALA A 1004 -30.27 12.89 -5.67
N TYR A 1005 -31.11 12.38 -6.58
CA TYR A 1005 -31.02 12.67 -8.01
C TYR A 1005 -32.08 13.66 -8.47
N ARG A 1006 -31.68 14.56 -9.38
CA ARG A 1006 -32.56 15.49 -10.10
C ARG A 1006 -32.58 15.12 -11.59
N GLY A 1007 -33.76 15.15 -12.20
CA GLY A 1007 -33.91 14.91 -13.64
C GLY A 1007 -33.21 16.00 -14.46
N ALA A 1008 -32.35 15.60 -15.38
CA ALA A 1008 -31.60 16.49 -16.28
C ALA A 1008 -32.19 16.52 -17.70
N GLY A 1009 -32.94 15.49 -18.09
CA GLY A 1009 -33.65 15.45 -19.36
C GLY A 1009 -33.78 14.04 -19.92
N ARG A 1010 -34.23 13.97 -21.18
CA ARG A 1010 -34.46 12.72 -21.90
C ARG A 1010 -33.67 12.73 -23.21
N ALA A 1011 -32.90 11.67 -23.45
CA ALA A 1011 -32.15 11.46 -24.68
C ALA A 1011 -32.90 10.44 -25.56
N ASP A 1012 -33.55 10.92 -26.63
CA ASP A 1012 -34.22 10.11 -27.64
C ASP A 1012 -33.71 10.43 -29.06
N GLY A 1013 -34.21 9.72 -30.08
CA GLY A 1013 -33.78 9.96 -31.46
C GLY A 1013 -33.87 8.73 -32.37
N ARG A 1014 -33.29 8.84 -33.57
CA ARG A 1014 -33.19 7.77 -34.56
C ARG A 1014 -31.73 7.29 -34.67
N GLY A 1015 -31.54 6.01 -34.97
CA GLY A 1015 -30.21 5.41 -35.13
C GLY A 1015 -29.58 5.01 -33.79
N ARG A 1016 -28.26 4.82 -33.80
CA ARG A 1016 -27.49 4.20 -32.69
C ARG A 1016 -27.10 5.15 -31.56
N VAL A 1017 -27.19 6.45 -31.78
CA VAL A 1017 -26.71 7.48 -30.82
C VAL A 1017 -27.89 8.15 -30.14
N ARG A 1018 -27.80 8.38 -28.83
CA ARG A 1018 -28.71 9.27 -28.10
C ARG A 1018 -27.86 10.36 -27.46
N ALA A 1019 -28.29 11.60 -27.58
CA ALA A 1019 -27.57 12.73 -27.04
C ALA A 1019 -28.52 13.69 -26.33
N LEU A 1020 -28.01 14.35 -25.29
CA LEU A 1020 -28.70 15.39 -24.54
C LEU A 1020 -27.72 16.51 -24.25
N GLY A 1021 -28.07 17.74 -24.61
CA GLY A 1021 -27.35 18.94 -24.17
C GLY A 1021 -27.66 19.22 -22.70
N LEU A 1022 -26.62 19.58 -21.94
CA LEU A 1022 -26.70 19.93 -20.53
C LEU A 1022 -26.15 21.34 -20.32
N ASP A 1023 -26.65 22.00 -19.27
CA ASP A 1023 -26.09 23.24 -18.75
C ASP A 1023 -26.17 23.18 -17.22
N THR A 1024 -25.40 22.27 -16.65
CA THR A 1024 -25.42 22.01 -15.21
C THR A 1024 -24.04 21.60 -14.72
N SER A 1025 -23.90 21.37 -13.43
CA SER A 1025 -22.72 20.74 -12.86
C SER A 1025 -23.16 19.72 -11.83
N ALA A 1026 -22.43 18.61 -11.77
CA ALA A 1026 -22.73 17.50 -10.88
C ALA A 1026 -21.50 16.63 -10.71
N ARG A 1027 -21.51 15.79 -9.67
CA ARG A 1027 -20.49 14.75 -9.47
C ARG A 1027 -20.95 13.42 -10.04
N TYR A 1028 -22.22 13.08 -9.88
CA TYR A 1028 -22.78 11.82 -10.35
C TYR A 1028 -23.72 12.06 -11.52
N VAL A 1029 -23.61 11.22 -12.55
CA VAL A 1029 -24.52 11.23 -13.71
C VAL A 1029 -25.12 9.84 -13.86
N ALA A 1030 -26.45 9.74 -13.82
CA ALA A 1030 -27.16 8.50 -14.02
C ALA A 1030 -27.84 8.47 -15.39
N VAL A 1031 -27.70 7.34 -16.08
CA VAL A 1031 -28.43 7.02 -17.31
C VAL A 1031 -29.34 5.81 -17.05
N LYS A 1032 -30.64 6.00 -17.23
CA LYS A 1032 -31.64 4.94 -17.05
C LYS A 1032 -32.33 4.64 -18.37
N VAL A 1033 -32.35 3.35 -18.73
CA VAL A 1033 -32.97 2.87 -19.95
C VAL A 1033 -34.49 2.90 -19.84
N GLU A 1034 -35.15 3.49 -20.83
CA GLU A 1034 -36.60 3.54 -20.92
C GLU A 1034 -37.16 2.44 -21.83
N GLY A 1035 -38.25 1.81 -21.38
CA GLY A 1035 -39.01 0.84 -22.19
C GLY A 1035 -38.36 -0.53 -22.32
N ARG A 1036 -38.93 -1.38 -23.19
CA ARG A 1036 -38.47 -2.76 -23.36
C ARG A 1036 -37.25 -2.81 -24.29
N LEU A 1037 -36.10 -3.18 -23.73
CA LEU A 1037 -34.88 -3.43 -24.49
C LEU A 1037 -35.06 -4.59 -25.48
N SER A 1038 -34.54 -4.43 -26.71
CA SER A 1038 -34.30 -5.58 -27.57
C SER A 1038 -33.26 -6.47 -26.90
N ARG A 1039 -33.32 -7.80 -27.12
CA ARG A 1039 -32.38 -8.75 -26.48
C ARG A 1039 -30.91 -8.46 -26.81
N ASP A 1040 -30.65 -7.74 -27.89
CA ASP A 1040 -29.30 -7.49 -28.44
C ASP A 1040 -28.82 -6.03 -28.26
N ALA A 1041 -29.65 -5.13 -27.73
CA ALA A 1041 -29.27 -3.74 -27.48
C ALA A 1041 -28.26 -3.64 -26.34
N ARG A 1042 -27.03 -3.24 -26.68
CA ARG A 1042 -25.92 -3.04 -25.73
C ARG A 1042 -25.33 -1.65 -25.93
N LEU A 1043 -24.92 -1.04 -24.83
CA LEU A 1043 -24.31 0.28 -24.82
C LEU A 1043 -22.80 0.12 -24.89
N THR A 1044 -22.19 0.57 -25.99
CA THR A 1044 -20.74 0.46 -26.26
C THR A 1044 -19.95 1.65 -25.75
N ARG A 1045 -20.61 2.80 -25.56
CA ARG A 1045 -19.95 4.03 -25.11
C ARG A 1045 -20.92 4.99 -24.44
N LEU A 1046 -20.52 5.54 -23.30
CA LEU A 1046 -21.08 6.73 -22.67
C LEU A 1046 -19.99 7.80 -22.64
N THR A 1047 -20.30 8.99 -23.13
CA THR A 1047 -19.41 10.15 -23.14
C THR A 1047 -20.06 11.31 -22.42
N LEU A 1048 -19.30 11.94 -21.52
CA LEU A 1048 -19.68 13.12 -20.77
C LEU A 1048 -18.69 14.24 -21.11
N ARG A 1049 -19.19 15.44 -21.45
CA ARG A 1049 -18.39 16.64 -21.75
C ARG A 1049 -18.95 17.84 -21.04
#